data_AF-A0A8J3Y7C1-F1
#
_entry.id   AF-A0A8J3Y7C1-F1
#
_cell.length_a   1.000
_cell.length_b   1.000
_cell.length_c   1.000
_cell.angle_alpha   90.00
_cell.angle_beta   90.00
_cell.angle_gamma   90.00
#
_symmetry.space_group_name_H-M   'P 1'
#
loop_
_entity.id
_entity.type
_entity.pdbx_description
1 polymer ?
#
loop_
_entity_poly.entity_id
_entity_poly.type
_entity_poly.pdbx_seq_one_letter_code
_entity_poly.pdbx_strand_id
1 'polypeptide(L)'
;MTTQSDTAPAEAKSGFAATDVLVTSYDGGPDTVERAASTGDELQPFAELGLKDDEYDRIRQILGRRPTQSELAMYSIMWSEHCSYKSSKVHLRQFGEKVPQNTRMLAGIGENAGVVQISDSLAVTFKVESHNHPSFVEPYQGAATGVGGIVRDILAMGARPIAVMDPLRFGAADHPDTARVLPGVVAGIGGYGNCLGLPNIGGEIVFDPCYQGNPLVNALSIGLLPVERLQNKAAAGTGNVVVLLGARTGRDGIGGVSVLASATFDEGAEGRRPSVQVGDPFMEKLLIESCLELYDAGLVVGIQDLGGAGLTCALTETAAAAGTGMRVWLERVPLREASMSPTEILASESQERMLLIVAPEKLDEVLRVADKWGVWATAIGEVTAREPDGTPGRLVITWNGHTVVDVPPGSLADDGPVYARPLREPADLILLQADRAETLPRPSTPDEIRETLLRMIASPNLCNKTWVTEQYDRYVLGNTILAQPEDAGILRIDERTGLGVALAVDGNGRYARLDPYTGARLALAEAYRNVAVTGATPVAVTDCLNFGSPEDPAVMWQFAEAVRGLADGCQQLGIPVTGGNVSFYNQTGAAAIHPTPVVGVLGVLDDVSARVPMGFRPATGDGDLLYLLGETQCELSGSEWAWVTHGHLGGRPPAVDLEKERALGLVMARAGATGLVSSAHDLSDGGLAQALVESCLRRNVGASVHLPDGQTEFVNLFSESAARALVSVPRGHEKAFLALCSEQNVPVALLGTTTGNPVLDIEHLFAISLDELREAWTATLPNLFGAGAAIPADGAVGTLSAAPSIAGGTTAEDADATLPGAAASTVAATAAEVAEAQDDAPAADAPDVPTAADEPVEADAPADEPATDEPAEPAEQADPAATAGGEAIDAADAVAASEQEQDRKEQ
;
A
#
# COMPACT_ATOMS: atom_id res chain seq x y z
N MET A 1 63.17 16.26 -13.99
CA MET A 1 62.43 15.42 -14.97
C MET A 1 61.54 14.51 -14.17
N THR A 2 60.30 14.92 -14.02
CA THR A 2 59.23 14.20 -13.31
C THR A 2 57.96 14.69 -13.98
N THR A 3 57.46 13.90 -14.92
CA THR A 3 56.28 14.23 -15.72
C THR A 3 55.03 13.91 -14.92
N GLN A 4 54.24 14.93 -14.59
CA GLN A 4 52.83 14.73 -14.28
C GLN A 4 52.17 14.09 -15.51
N SER A 5 51.42 13.01 -15.30
CA SER A 5 50.60 12.40 -16.33
C SER A 5 49.22 13.07 -16.30
N ASP A 6 49.02 14.07 -17.15
CA ASP A 6 47.68 14.59 -17.46
C ASP A 6 46.89 13.52 -18.22
N THR A 7 46.21 12.64 -17.47
CA THR A 7 45.11 11.84 -18.03
C THR A 7 43.87 12.72 -18.04
N ALA A 8 43.53 13.26 -19.22
CA ALA A 8 42.23 13.88 -19.44
C ALA A 8 41.11 12.88 -19.05
N PRO A 9 39.98 13.35 -18.48
CA PRO A 9 38.87 12.46 -18.18
C PRO A 9 38.38 11.81 -19.48
N ALA A 10 38.17 10.50 -19.44
CA ALA A 10 37.61 9.77 -20.57
C ALA A 10 36.24 10.38 -20.94
N GLU A 11 36.02 10.60 -22.25
CA GLU A 11 34.75 11.11 -22.76
C GLU A 11 33.59 10.23 -22.26
N ALA A 12 32.51 10.88 -21.81
CA ALA A 12 31.36 10.14 -21.30
C ALA A 12 30.75 9.32 -22.44
N LYS A 13 30.75 7.99 -22.30
CA LYS A 13 29.89 7.11 -23.09
C LYS A 13 28.44 7.35 -22.67
N SER A 14 27.76 8.24 -23.36
CA SER A 14 26.32 8.46 -23.26
C SER A 14 25.64 8.12 -24.59
N GLY A 15 24.41 7.62 -24.55
CA GLY A 15 23.62 7.37 -25.76
C GLY A 15 23.24 8.66 -26.50
N PHE A 16 23.13 9.77 -25.77
CA PHE A 16 22.80 11.10 -26.28
C PHE A 16 23.65 12.17 -25.57
N ALA A 17 23.83 13.32 -26.22
CA ALA A 17 24.79 14.34 -25.79
C ALA A 17 24.53 14.87 -24.37
N ALA A 18 25.61 15.06 -23.60
CA ALA A 18 25.56 15.85 -22.36
C ALA A 18 25.04 17.26 -22.67
N THR A 19 24.37 17.88 -21.70
CA THR A 19 23.66 19.16 -21.92
C THR A 19 24.65 20.25 -22.33
N ASP A 20 24.55 20.72 -23.58
CA ASP A 20 25.44 21.75 -24.12
C ASP A 20 25.33 23.04 -23.29
N VAL A 21 26.47 23.46 -22.71
CA VAL A 21 26.67 24.66 -21.88
C VAL A 21 26.10 24.58 -20.46
N LEU A 22 26.87 23.98 -19.54
CA LEU A 22 26.71 24.17 -18.09
C LEU A 22 27.06 25.61 -17.68
N VAL A 23 26.35 26.15 -16.67
CA VAL A 23 26.70 27.45 -16.08
C VAL A 23 28.02 27.34 -15.30
N THR A 24 29.05 28.05 -15.77
CA THR A 24 30.41 28.04 -15.20
C THR A 24 30.63 29.08 -14.10
N SER A 25 29.67 29.96 -13.83
CA SER A 25 29.80 31.02 -12.83
C SER A 25 28.54 31.20 -11.98
N TYR A 26 28.64 30.83 -10.70
CA TYR A 26 27.76 31.31 -9.64
C TYR A 26 28.42 32.53 -8.97
N ASP A 27 27.63 33.49 -8.49
CA ASP A 27 28.18 34.65 -7.78
C ASP A 27 28.81 34.19 -6.45
N GLY A 28 30.14 34.26 -6.36
CA GLY A 28 30.93 33.67 -5.26
C GLY A 28 31.45 32.23 -5.47
N GLY A 29 31.12 31.57 -6.58
CA GLY A 29 31.57 30.20 -6.91
C GLY A 29 30.88 29.08 -6.09
N PRO A 30 31.07 27.79 -6.46
CA PRO A 30 30.51 26.67 -5.70
C PRO A 30 31.15 26.57 -4.31
N ASP A 31 30.37 26.14 -3.32
CA ASP A 31 30.90 25.87 -1.97
C ASP A 31 31.61 24.51 -1.95
N THR A 32 32.95 24.53 -1.93
CA THR A 32 33.79 23.33 -2.05
C THR A 32 34.28 22.82 -0.71
N VAL A 33 34.69 21.55 -0.67
CA VAL A 33 35.33 20.92 0.51
C VAL A 33 36.56 21.71 0.99
N GLU A 34 37.36 22.25 0.06
CA GLU A 34 38.54 23.08 0.36
C GLU A 34 38.15 24.44 0.96
N ARG A 35 37.11 25.10 0.45
CA ARG A 35 36.56 26.33 1.05
C ARG A 35 36.02 26.04 2.45
N ALA A 36 35.23 24.98 2.60
CA ALA A 36 34.62 24.61 3.88
C ALA A 36 35.68 24.33 4.98
N ALA A 37 36.83 23.75 4.62
CA ALA A 37 37.96 23.55 5.53
C ALA A 37 38.63 24.85 6.01
N SER A 38 38.49 25.97 5.26
CA SER A 38 39.10 27.27 5.58
C SER A 38 38.11 28.33 6.09
N THR A 39 36.82 28.01 6.17
CA THR A 39 35.72 28.95 6.49
C THR A 39 34.79 28.42 7.59
N GLY A 40 35.34 27.75 8.61
CA GLY A 40 34.56 27.09 9.67
C GLY A 40 33.63 27.98 10.52
N ASP A 41 33.84 29.30 10.50
CA ASP A 41 33.04 30.31 11.19
C ASP A 41 31.96 30.96 10.29
N GLU A 42 31.87 30.55 9.02
CA GLU A 42 30.84 31.01 8.08
C GLU A 42 29.46 30.46 8.50
N LEU A 43 28.49 31.36 8.73
CA LEU A 43 27.14 30.99 9.15
C LEU A 43 26.40 30.25 8.02
N GLN A 44 25.68 29.18 8.37
CA GLN A 44 24.91 28.36 7.43
C GLN A 44 23.45 28.24 7.88
N PRO A 45 22.47 28.21 6.95
CA PRO A 45 21.04 28.21 7.27
C PRO A 45 20.50 26.81 7.63
N PHE A 46 21.19 26.06 8.50
CA PHE A 46 20.83 24.67 8.82
C PHE A 46 19.43 24.54 9.43
N ALA A 47 19.00 25.50 10.25
CA ALA A 47 17.66 25.53 10.84
C ALA A 47 16.55 25.77 9.81
N GLU A 48 16.82 26.51 8.72
CA GLU A 48 15.88 26.69 7.60
C GLU A 48 15.72 25.40 6.78
N LEU A 49 16.71 24.49 6.87
CA LEU A 49 16.71 23.16 6.28
C LEU A 49 16.20 22.07 7.25
N GLY A 50 15.57 22.45 8.38
CA GLY A 50 14.95 21.53 9.33
C GLY A 50 15.90 20.80 10.28
N LEU A 51 17.20 21.15 10.29
CA LEU A 51 18.18 20.58 11.23
C LEU A 51 18.19 21.33 12.57
N LYS A 52 18.37 20.58 13.66
CA LYS A 52 18.57 21.11 15.02
C LYS A 52 20.04 21.46 15.26
N ASP A 53 20.30 22.28 16.29
CA ASP A 53 21.66 22.73 16.65
C ASP A 53 22.59 21.53 16.94
N ASP A 54 22.10 20.51 17.65
CA ASP A 54 22.84 19.29 17.98
C ASP A 54 23.08 18.38 16.77
N GLU A 55 22.12 18.32 15.84
CA GLU A 55 22.29 17.63 14.55
C GLU A 55 23.39 18.32 13.72
N TYR A 56 23.38 19.66 13.62
CA TYR A 56 24.40 20.43 12.90
C TYR A 56 25.80 20.31 13.53
N ASP A 57 25.91 20.40 14.86
CA ASP A 57 27.18 20.20 15.56
C ASP A 57 27.72 18.77 15.36
N ARG A 58 26.85 17.76 15.32
CA ARG A 58 27.23 16.37 15.02
C ARG A 58 27.74 16.21 13.58
N ILE A 59 27.11 16.86 12.60
CA ILE A 59 27.60 16.90 11.21
C ILE A 59 29.01 17.52 11.15
N ARG A 60 29.23 18.65 11.86
CA ARG A 60 30.57 19.28 11.94
C ARG A 60 31.62 18.34 12.55
N GLN A 61 31.26 17.55 13.55
CA GLN A 61 32.15 16.57 14.18
C GLN A 61 32.48 15.40 13.24
N ILE A 62 31.48 14.86 12.52
CA ILE A 62 31.65 13.78 11.53
C ILE A 62 32.61 14.20 10.41
N LEU A 63 32.46 15.44 9.91
CA LEU A 63 33.27 15.96 8.80
C LEU A 63 34.62 16.55 9.22
N GLY A 64 34.79 16.90 10.50
CA GLY A 64 35.98 17.61 11.02
C GLY A 64 36.10 19.07 10.55
N ARG A 65 35.04 19.63 9.94
CA ARG A 65 34.93 20.98 9.36
C ARG A 65 33.45 21.36 9.26
N ARG A 66 33.12 22.58 8.80
CA ARG A 66 31.75 22.85 8.38
C ARG A 66 31.39 22.00 7.14
N PRO A 67 30.13 21.55 6.97
CA PRO A 67 29.67 20.98 5.71
C PRO A 67 29.73 22.01 4.58
N THR A 68 29.82 21.55 3.33
CA THR A 68 29.47 22.38 2.16
C THR A 68 27.95 22.61 2.10
N GLN A 69 27.47 23.52 1.25
CA GLN A 69 26.04 23.67 0.98
C GLN A 69 25.39 22.35 0.50
N SER A 70 26.05 21.60 -0.39
CA SER A 70 25.57 20.30 -0.85
C SER A 70 25.54 19.25 0.26
N GLU A 71 26.60 19.14 1.05
CA GLU A 71 26.64 18.21 2.19
C GLU A 71 25.58 18.54 3.23
N LEU A 72 25.40 19.83 3.56
CA LEU A 72 24.39 20.26 4.52
C LEU A 72 22.97 19.92 4.05
N ALA A 73 22.68 20.11 2.76
CA ALA A 73 21.42 19.67 2.18
C ALA A 73 21.27 18.15 2.21
N MET A 74 22.31 17.39 1.87
CA MET A 74 22.29 15.92 1.93
C MET A 74 22.00 15.42 3.36
N TYR A 75 22.66 15.98 4.38
CA TYR A 75 22.37 15.63 5.78
C TYR A 75 20.96 16.06 6.22
N SER A 76 20.52 17.27 5.88
CA SER A 76 19.14 17.74 6.14
C SER A 76 18.10 16.77 5.60
N ILE A 77 18.30 16.28 4.38
CA ILE A 77 17.38 15.38 3.71
C ILE A 77 17.46 13.97 4.31
N MET A 78 18.66 13.38 4.42
CA MET A 78 18.81 12.00 4.93
C MET A 78 18.48 11.88 6.43
N TRP A 79 18.66 12.95 7.22
CA TRP A 79 18.30 12.99 8.65
C TRP A 79 16.90 13.61 8.89
N SER A 80 16.10 13.83 7.84
CA SER A 80 14.68 14.17 7.96
C SER A 80 13.90 13.03 8.63
N GLU A 81 12.70 13.29 9.16
CA GLU A 81 11.88 12.22 9.75
C GLU A 81 11.48 11.18 8.69
N HIS A 82 11.15 11.65 7.48
CA HIS A 82 10.72 10.83 6.35
C HIS A 82 11.81 9.87 5.83
N CYS A 83 13.08 10.27 5.77
CA CYS A 83 14.16 9.36 5.37
C CYS A 83 14.73 8.54 6.54
N SER A 84 14.99 9.15 7.69
CA SER A 84 15.73 8.49 8.78
C SER A 84 14.86 7.65 9.72
N TYR A 85 13.55 7.89 9.74
CA TYR A 85 12.58 7.32 10.68
C TYR A 85 12.99 7.61 12.14
N LYS A 86 13.60 8.78 12.41
CA LYS A 86 14.30 9.08 13.68
C LYS A 86 13.47 8.94 14.94
N SER A 87 12.16 9.15 14.87
CA SER A 87 11.23 8.99 15.99
C SER A 87 10.56 7.61 16.02
N SER A 88 10.35 6.96 14.86
CA SER A 88 9.66 5.66 14.75
C SER A 88 10.58 4.44 14.86
N LYS A 89 11.84 4.53 14.41
CA LYS A 89 12.81 3.42 14.28
C LYS A 89 13.04 2.63 15.57
N VAL A 90 12.83 3.22 16.76
CA VAL A 90 12.93 2.50 18.05
C VAL A 90 11.75 1.56 18.30
N HIS A 91 10.55 1.88 17.79
CA HIS A 91 9.34 1.09 17.97
C HIS A 91 9.19 0.01 16.89
N LEU A 92 9.52 0.35 15.64
CA LEU A 92 9.42 -0.55 14.47
C LEU A 92 10.28 -1.82 14.60
N ARG A 93 11.32 -1.80 15.45
CA ARG A 93 12.12 -2.99 15.79
C ARG A 93 11.28 -4.18 16.25
N GLN A 94 10.13 -3.93 16.87
CA GLN A 94 9.20 -4.99 17.28
C GLN A 94 8.77 -5.89 16.12
N PHE A 95 8.63 -5.36 14.89
CA PHE A 95 8.29 -6.18 13.72
C PHE A 95 9.41 -7.18 13.38
N GLY A 96 10.68 -6.80 13.56
CA GLY A 96 11.84 -7.69 13.40
C GLY A 96 12.07 -8.64 14.59
N GLU A 97 11.75 -8.19 15.81
CA GLU A 97 11.87 -9.00 17.03
C GLU A 97 10.77 -10.07 17.17
N LYS A 98 9.59 -9.83 16.57
CA LYS A 98 8.40 -10.69 16.67
C LYS A 98 8.05 -11.44 15.37
N VAL A 99 8.97 -11.51 14.40
CA VAL A 99 8.77 -12.26 13.15
C VAL A 99 8.37 -13.72 13.46
N PRO A 100 7.26 -14.23 12.90
CA PRO A 100 6.87 -15.64 13.03
C PRO A 100 7.96 -16.59 12.51
N GLN A 101 8.10 -17.79 13.10
CA GLN A 101 9.21 -18.70 12.73
C GLN A 101 9.08 -19.34 11.33
N ASN A 102 7.86 -19.44 10.79
CA ASN A 102 7.56 -20.12 9.52
C ASN A 102 6.97 -19.13 8.49
N THR A 103 7.74 -18.14 8.07
CA THR A 103 7.30 -17.19 7.02
C THR A 103 7.60 -17.71 5.62
N ARG A 104 6.83 -17.28 4.62
CA ARG A 104 7.19 -17.38 3.20
C ARG A 104 8.07 -16.21 2.72
N MET A 105 8.72 -15.47 3.63
CA MET A 105 9.42 -14.22 3.32
C MET A 105 10.83 -14.50 2.79
N LEU A 106 11.15 -13.95 1.61
CA LEU A 106 12.48 -14.02 0.97
C LEU A 106 13.32 -12.77 1.27
N ALA A 107 12.66 -11.61 1.38
CA ALA A 107 13.24 -10.34 1.79
C ALA A 107 12.21 -9.57 2.62
N GLY A 108 12.67 -8.77 3.57
CA GLY A 108 11.82 -8.04 4.52
C GLY A 108 12.38 -6.66 4.86
N ILE A 109 12.10 -6.20 6.09
CA ILE A 109 12.47 -4.87 6.60
C ILE A 109 13.96 -4.58 6.36
N GLY A 110 14.23 -3.52 5.59
CA GLY A 110 15.58 -3.07 5.20
C GLY A 110 15.79 -3.02 3.69
N GLU A 111 15.07 -3.85 2.92
CA GLU A 111 14.98 -3.73 1.46
C GLU A 111 13.86 -2.76 1.05
N ASN A 112 13.81 -2.36 -0.23
CA ASN A 112 12.90 -1.31 -0.69
C ASN A 112 11.43 -1.72 -0.61
N ALA A 113 11.12 -3.00 -0.85
CA ALA A 113 9.82 -3.61 -0.60
C ALA A 113 9.98 -5.07 -0.15
N GLY A 114 9.02 -5.55 0.65
CA GLY A 114 9.02 -6.92 1.16
C GLY A 114 8.70 -7.95 0.08
N VAL A 115 9.25 -9.16 0.18
CA VAL A 115 9.13 -10.23 -0.84
C VAL A 115 8.65 -11.53 -0.21
N VAL A 116 7.58 -12.10 -0.76
CA VAL A 116 6.89 -13.29 -0.29
C VAL A 116 6.86 -14.35 -1.39
N GLN A 117 7.39 -15.53 -1.11
CA GLN A 117 7.31 -16.67 -2.00
C GLN A 117 5.88 -17.22 -2.07
N ILE A 118 5.34 -17.36 -3.29
CA ILE A 118 3.99 -17.88 -3.52
C ILE A 118 4.00 -19.28 -4.15
N SER A 119 5.08 -19.66 -4.82
CA SER A 119 5.38 -21.03 -5.27
C SER A 119 6.89 -21.30 -5.31
N ASP A 120 7.30 -22.54 -5.62
CA ASP A 120 8.72 -22.92 -5.70
C ASP A 120 9.56 -22.01 -6.63
N SER A 121 8.96 -21.42 -7.66
CA SER A 121 9.64 -20.57 -8.65
C SER A 121 9.14 -19.13 -8.71
N LEU A 122 8.03 -18.77 -8.05
CA LEU A 122 7.46 -17.42 -8.09
C LEU A 122 7.36 -16.79 -6.70
N ALA A 123 7.70 -15.51 -6.66
CA ALA A 123 7.50 -14.64 -5.53
C ALA A 123 6.70 -13.40 -5.93
N VAL A 124 6.13 -12.75 -4.93
CA VAL A 124 5.42 -11.48 -5.04
C VAL A 124 6.06 -10.50 -4.09
N THR A 125 6.19 -9.25 -4.52
CA THR A 125 6.51 -8.12 -3.66
C THR A 125 5.33 -7.17 -3.61
N PHE A 126 5.10 -6.57 -2.45
CA PHE A 126 4.02 -5.61 -2.23
C PHE A 126 4.43 -4.64 -1.12
N LYS A 127 4.01 -3.39 -1.23
CA LYS A 127 4.29 -2.31 -0.29
C LYS A 127 3.21 -1.25 -0.41
N VAL A 128 2.90 -0.57 0.69
CA VAL A 128 2.08 0.64 0.73
C VAL A 128 2.92 1.84 1.17
N GLU A 129 2.73 2.99 0.51
CA GLU A 129 3.33 4.28 0.86
C GLU A 129 2.26 5.37 1.04
N SER A 130 2.69 6.56 1.46
CA SER A 130 1.84 7.75 1.62
C SER A 130 2.39 8.95 0.84
N HIS A 131 1.50 9.73 0.23
CA HIS A 131 1.86 10.97 -0.46
C HIS A 131 0.97 12.15 -0.01
N ASN A 132 0.70 12.21 1.31
CA ASN A 132 -0.30 13.04 1.98
C ASN A 132 -0.12 14.55 1.73
N HIS A 133 0.96 15.16 2.26
CA HIS A 133 1.17 16.62 2.18
C HIS A 133 1.19 17.15 0.74
N PRO A 134 1.87 16.49 -0.23
CA PRO A 134 1.80 16.95 -1.62
C PRO A 134 0.39 16.84 -2.21
N SER A 135 -0.37 15.78 -1.89
CA SER A 135 -1.75 15.60 -2.36
C SER A 135 -2.76 16.58 -1.73
N PHE A 136 -2.43 17.18 -0.59
CA PHE A 136 -3.21 18.30 -0.06
C PHE A 136 -2.98 19.60 -0.85
N VAL A 137 -1.72 19.86 -1.23
CA VAL A 137 -1.27 21.10 -1.90
C VAL A 137 -1.59 21.09 -3.40
N GLU A 138 -1.26 20.00 -4.10
CA GLU A 138 -1.58 19.77 -5.51
C GLU A 138 -2.15 18.34 -5.65
N PRO A 139 -3.49 18.18 -5.59
CA PRO A 139 -4.11 16.87 -5.46
C PRO A 139 -3.90 15.90 -6.63
N TYR A 140 -3.80 16.41 -7.86
CA TYR A 140 -3.60 15.54 -9.02
C TYR A 140 -2.17 15.01 -9.04
N GLN A 141 -1.19 15.91 -8.95
CA GLN A 141 0.21 15.55 -9.06
C GLN A 141 0.67 14.76 -7.84
N GLY A 142 0.30 15.17 -6.62
CA GLY A 142 0.67 14.46 -5.41
C GLY A 142 0.18 13.00 -5.40
N ALA A 143 -1.02 12.75 -5.91
CA ALA A 143 -1.54 11.39 -5.99
C ALA A 143 -0.90 10.59 -7.14
N ALA A 144 -0.69 11.22 -8.30
CA ALA A 144 -0.03 10.60 -9.45
C ALA A 144 1.43 10.20 -9.15
N THR A 145 2.22 11.06 -8.50
CA THR A 145 3.60 10.75 -8.09
C THR A 145 3.64 9.74 -6.94
N GLY A 146 2.61 9.70 -6.08
CA GLY A 146 2.42 8.62 -5.10
C GLY A 146 2.32 7.24 -5.76
N VAL A 147 1.49 7.10 -6.80
CA VAL A 147 1.40 5.85 -7.60
C VAL A 147 2.73 5.55 -8.31
N GLY A 148 3.39 6.56 -8.89
CA GLY A 148 4.69 6.38 -9.56
C GLY A 148 5.82 5.94 -8.62
N GLY A 149 5.89 6.49 -7.40
CA GLY A 149 6.86 6.12 -6.38
C GLY A 149 6.76 4.64 -6.00
N ILE A 150 5.57 4.21 -5.58
CA ILE A 150 5.35 2.83 -5.14
C ILE A 150 5.51 1.80 -6.27
N VAL A 151 5.30 2.20 -7.53
CA VAL A 151 5.60 1.38 -8.71
C VAL A 151 7.11 1.19 -8.91
N ARG A 152 7.94 2.20 -8.62
CA ARG A 152 9.41 2.11 -8.72
C ARG A 152 10.03 1.27 -7.60
N ASP A 153 9.51 1.31 -6.38
CA ASP A 153 9.93 0.41 -5.29
C ASP A 153 9.84 -1.07 -5.71
N ILE A 154 8.68 -1.43 -6.25
CA ILE A 154 8.37 -2.78 -6.74
C ILE A 154 9.31 -3.15 -7.90
N LEU A 155 9.59 -2.20 -8.80
CA LEU A 155 10.53 -2.40 -9.91
C LEU A 155 11.97 -2.60 -9.42
N ALA A 156 12.41 -1.89 -8.38
CA ALA A 156 13.75 -1.99 -7.81
C ALA A 156 14.04 -3.38 -7.23
N MET A 157 13.03 -4.07 -6.70
CA MET A 157 13.16 -5.46 -6.22
C MET A 157 13.36 -6.51 -7.33
N GLY A 158 13.28 -6.13 -8.60
CA GLY A 158 13.33 -7.04 -9.75
C GLY A 158 11.95 -7.48 -10.28
N ALA A 159 10.87 -6.96 -9.71
CA ALA A 159 9.52 -7.38 -10.02
C ALA A 159 8.88 -6.55 -11.14
N ARG A 160 7.97 -7.18 -11.89
CA ARG A 160 7.05 -6.46 -12.77
C ARG A 160 5.85 -6.03 -11.94
N PRO A 161 5.53 -4.73 -11.80
CA PRO A 161 4.27 -4.27 -11.23
C PRO A 161 3.08 -4.85 -12.00
N ILE A 162 2.06 -5.36 -11.30
CA ILE A 162 0.89 -6.03 -11.89
C ILE A 162 -0.46 -5.48 -11.44
N ALA A 163 -0.54 -4.70 -10.35
CA ALA A 163 -1.74 -3.99 -9.92
C ALA A 163 -1.44 -2.93 -8.84
N VAL A 164 -2.42 -2.07 -8.55
CA VAL A 164 -2.39 -1.07 -7.48
C VAL A 164 -3.67 -1.07 -6.63
N MET A 165 -3.61 -0.48 -5.43
CA MET A 165 -4.75 -0.20 -4.56
C MET A 165 -4.55 1.12 -3.80
N ASP A 166 -5.61 1.88 -3.52
CA ASP A 166 -5.50 3.20 -2.86
C ASP A 166 -6.34 3.31 -1.58
N PRO A 167 -5.71 3.33 -0.40
CA PRO A 167 -6.37 3.70 0.86
C PRO A 167 -6.43 5.23 1.04
N LEU A 168 -7.61 5.84 0.89
CA LEU A 168 -7.81 7.30 0.78
C LEU A 168 -8.72 7.87 1.88
N ARG A 169 -8.23 8.85 2.66
CA ARG A 169 -8.96 9.44 3.80
C ARG A 169 -9.07 10.95 3.59
N PHE A 170 -10.29 11.48 3.64
CA PHE A 170 -10.59 12.89 3.39
C PHE A 170 -11.40 13.50 4.53
N GLY A 171 -11.53 14.83 4.49
CA GLY A 171 -12.41 15.59 5.38
C GLY A 171 -13.89 15.21 5.25
N ALA A 172 -14.79 16.03 5.83
CA ALA A 172 -16.23 15.80 5.66
C ALA A 172 -16.61 15.84 4.16
N ALA A 173 -17.43 14.91 3.70
CA ALA A 173 -17.69 14.70 2.28
C ALA A 173 -18.41 15.88 1.60
N ASP A 174 -19.19 16.64 2.36
CA ASP A 174 -19.91 17.84 1.93
C ASP A 174 -19.10 19.14 2.10
N HIS A 175 -17.88 19.05 2.65
CA HIS A 175 -17.03 20.23 2.86
C HIS A 175 -16.44 20.74 1.53
N PRO A 176 -16.44 22.07 1.28
CA PRO A 176 -15.94 22.64 0.02
C PRO A 176 -14.49 22.27 -0.33
N ASP A 177 -13.64 22.08 0.69
CA ASP A 177 -12.25 21.68 0.47
C ASP A 177 -12.11 20.19 0.08
N THR A 178 -12.99 19.32 0.58
CA THR A 178 -13.06 17.92 0.13
C THR A 178 -13.46 17.84 -1.33
N ALA A 179 -14.39 18.70 -1.79
CA ALA A 179 -14.76 18.84 -3.19
C ALA A 179 -13.63 19.43 -4.09
N ARG A 180 -12.60 20.05 -3.51
CA ARG A 180 -11.35 20.42 -4.21
C ARG A 180 -10.38 19.24 -4.28
N VAL A 181 -10.13 18.56 -3.16
CA VAL A 181 -9.07 17.55 -3.04
C VAL A 181 -9.45 16.23 -3.70
N LEU A 182 -10.61 15.65 -3.34
CA LEU A 182 -11.00 14.29 -3.77
C LEU A 182 -10.98 14.11 -5.29
N PRO A 183 -11.62 14.99 -6.12
CA PRO A 183 -11.62 14.79 -7.56
C PRO A 183 -10.23 14.86 -8.19
N GLY A 184 -9.34 15.70 -7.64
CA GLY A 184 -7.97 15.81 -8.10
C GLY A 184 -7.15 14.56 -7.77
N VAL A 185 -7.24 14.04 -6.55
CA VAL A 185 -6.58 12.78 -6.14
C VAL A 185 -7.03 11.61 -7.02
N VAL A 186 -8.35 11.46 -7.21
CA VAL A 186 -8.92 10.40 -8.06
C VAL A 186 -8.44 10.52 -9.50
N ALA A 187 -8.45 11.72 -10.07
CA ALA A 187 -7.95 11.95 -11.42
C ALA A 187 -6.43 11.70 -11.55
N GLY A 188 -5.64 11.98 -10.51
CA GLY A 188 -4.20 11.72 -10.48
C GLY A 188 -3.86 10.23 -10.46
N ILE A 189 -4.50 9.48 -9.57
CA ILE A 189 -4.39 8.01 -9.48
C ILE A 189 -4.76 7.35 -10.81
N GLY A 190 -5.95 7.67 -11.33
CA GLY A 190 -6.42 7.13 -12.61
C GLY A 190 -5.52 7.55 -13.76
N GLY A 191 -5.08 8.81 -13.79
CA GLY A 191 -4.17 9.34 -14.81
C GLY A 191 -2.84 8.60 -14.87
N TYR A 192 -2.24 8.24 -13.73
CA TYR A 192 -0.96 7.52 -13.70
C TYR A 192 -1.14 6.00 -13.91
N GLY A 193 -2.01 5.36 -13.13
CA GLY A 193 -2.22 3.90 -13.17
C GLY A 193 -2.75 3.40 -14.51
N ASN A 194 -3.72 4.10 -15.10
CA ASN A 194 -4.29 3.71 -16.40
C ASN A 194 -3.25 3.87 -17.53
N CYS A 195 -2.39 4.90 -17.47
CA CYS A 195 -1.32 5.13 -18.46
C CYS A 195 -0.18 4.10 -18.37
N LEU A 196 0.15 3.63 -17.17
CA LEU A 196 1.07 2.50 -16.98
C LEU A 196 0.49 1.17 -17.50
N GLY A 197 -0.83 1.04 -17.53
CA GLY A 197 -1.54 -0.20 -17.78
C GLY A 197 -1.49 -1.13 -16.56
N LEU A 198 -1.71 -0.59 -15.36
CA LEU A 198 -1.90 -1.34 -14.12
C LEU A 198 -3.38 -1.29 -13.71
N PRO A 199 -4.02 -2.45 -13.42
CA PRO A 199 -5.37 -2.45 -12.89
C PRO A 199 -5.36 -1.97 -11.44
N ASN A 200 -6.29 -1.11 -11.10
CA ASN A 200 -6.67 -0.84 -9.72
C ASN A 200 -7.63 -1.94 -9.26
N ILE A 201 -7.25 -2.68 -8.22
CA ILE A 201 -7.97 -3.89 -7.77
C ILE A 201 -8.67 -3.74 -6.42
N GLY A 202 -8.61 -2.57 -5.79
CA GLY A 202 -9.23 -2.30 -4.49
C GLY A 202 -8.66 -1.05 -3.82
N GLY A 203 -9.04 -0.83 -2.58
CA GLY A 203 -8.74 0.39 -1.83
C GLY A 203 -9.82 0.68 -0.81
N GLU A 204 -9.66 1.78 -0.07
CA GLU A 204 -10.57 2.20 1.01
C GLU A 204 -10.87 3.69 0.82
N ILE A 205 -12.10 4.15 1.10
CA ILE A 205 -12.43 5.58 1.04
C ILE A 205 -13.26 6.00 2.24
N VAL A 206 -12.64 6.76 3.15
CA VAL A 206 -13.23 7.25 4.40
C VAL A 206 -13.29 8.77 4.43
N PHE A 207 -14.40 9.29 4.92
CA PHE A 207 -14.64 10.71 5.17
C PHE A 207 -14.79 10.95 6.67
N ASP A 208 -13.92 11.79 7.23
CA ASP A 208 -14.00 12.24 8.62
C ASP A 208 -13.44 13.67 8.77
N PRO A 209 -14.11 14.57 9.51
CA PRO A 209 -13.62 15.94 9.73
C PRO A 209 -12.18 16.05 10.22
N CYS A 210 -11.63 15.05 10.92
CA CYS A 210 -10.25 15.11 11.40
C CYS A 210 -9.18 15.16 10.29
N TYR A 211 -9.50 14.70 9.07
CA TYR A 211 -8.58 14.74 7.93
C TYR A 211 -8.69 16.02 7.09
N GLN A 212 -9.52 17.00 7.47
CA GLN A 212 -9.86 18.14 6.60
C GLN A 212 -8.66 18.98 6.13
N GLY A 213 -7.63 19.15 6.98
CA GLY A 213 -6.38 19.83 6.62
C GLY A 213 -5.20 18.90 6.33
N ASN A 214 -5.40 17.58 6.45
CA ASN A 214 -4.38 16.55 6.27
C ASN A 214 -5.04 15.27 5.69
N PRO A 215 -5.48 15.30 4.41
CA PRO A 215 -5.97 14.11 3.74
C PRO A 215 -4.85 13.07 3.63
N LEU A 216 -5.22 11.80 3.75
CA LEU A 216 -4.28 10.69 3.58
C LEU A 216 -4.48 10.08 2.20
N VAL A 217 -3.41 10.05 1.42
CA VAL A 217 -3.39 9.52 0.07
C VAL A 217 -2.30 8.48 0.04
N ASN A 218 -2.69 7.24 0.36
CA ASN A 218 -1.80 6.10 0.34
C ASN A 218 -1.96 5.34 -0.97
N ALA A 219 -0.87 4.79 -1.47
CA ALA A 219 -0.85 3.95 -2.66
C ALA A 219 -0.13 2.64 -2.33
N LEU A 220 -0.74 1.51 -2.65
CA LEU A 220 -0.16 0.19 -2.61
C LEU A 220 0.09 -0.29 -4.03
N SER A 221 1.23 -0.94 -4.25
CA SER A 221 1.52 -1.66 -5.49
C SER A 221 1.95 -3.09 -5.19
N ILE A 222 1.66 -3.98 -6.13
CA ILE A 222 2.05 -5.38 -6.10
C ILE A 222 2.79 -5.74 -7.39
N GLY A 223 3.89 -6.49 -7.28
CA GLY A 223 4.65 -6.99 -8.41
C GLY A 223 5.02 -8.46 -8.31
N LEU A 224 5.21 -9.08 -9.48
CA LEU A 224 5.56 -10.49 -9.66
C LEU A 224 7.01 -10.63 -10.13
N LEU A 225 7.74 -11.57 -9.52
CA LEU A 225 9.09 -11.94 -9.95
C LEU A 225 9.33 -13.46 -9.86
N PRO A 226 10.18 -14.03 -10.74
CA PRO A 226 10.84 -15.30 -10.48
C PRO A 226 11.70 -15.19 -9.22
N VAL A 227 11.75 -16.24 -8.40
CA VAL A 227 12.53 -16.26 -7.14
C VAL A 227 14.01 -15.96 -7.39
N GLU A 228 14.56 -16.46 -8.49
CA GLU A 228 15.94 -16.26 -8.92
C GLU A 228 16.24 -14.85 -9.46
N ARG A 229 15.23 -14.02 -9.71
CA ARG A 229 15.39 -12.64 -10.22
C ARG A 229 15.46 -11.60 -9.09
N LEU A 230 15.35 -11.99 -7.83
CA LEU A 230 15.43 -11.07 -6.68
C LEU A 230 16.71 -10.22 -6.75
N GLN A 231 16.54 -8.90 -6.88
CA GLN A 231 17.65 -7.96 -6.96
C GLN A 231 18.14 -7.52 -5.58
N ASN A 232 19.37 -7.00 -5.53
CA ASN A 232 19.99 -6.42 -4.34
C ASN A 232 20.37 -4.97 -4.65
N LYS A 233 20.18 -4.04 -3.71
CA LYS A 233 20.50 -2.61 -3.89
C LYS A 233 21.97 -2.24 -3.64
N ALA A 234 22.80 -3.14 -3.13
CA ALA A 234 24.16 -2.82 -2.69
C ALA A 234 25.15 -2.57 -3.85
N ALA A 235 25.94 -1.50 -3.75
CA ALA A 235 27.02 -1.15 -4.69
C ALA A 235 28.26 -2.03 -4.50
N ALA A 236 28.11 -3.33 -4.70
CA ALA A 236 29.22 -4.27 -4.70
C ALA A 236 30.09 -4.12 -5.96
N GLY A 237 31.40 -4.40 -5.81
CA GLY A 237 32.36 -4.42 -6.91
C GLY A 237 33.02 -3.07 -7.22
N THR A 238 34.24 -2.87 -6.72
CA THR A 238 35.07 -1.70 -7.07
C THR A 238 35.33 -1.63 -8.58
N GLY A 239 35.17 -0.44 -9.16
CA GLY A 239 35.30 -0.18 -10.59
C GLY A 239 34.00 -0.37 -11.36
N ASN A 240 32.92 -0.87 -10.75
CA ASN A 240 31.60 -0.87 -11.38
C ASN A 240 31.13 0.56 -11.65
N VAL A 241 30.45 0.73 -12.78
CA VAL A 241 29.95 2.02 -13.27
C VAL A 241 28.63 2.34 -12.60
N VAL A 242 28.48 3.57 -12.12
CA VAL A 242 27.22 4.12 -11.62
C VAL A 242 26.51 4.80 -12.78
N VAL A 243 25.33 4.28 -13.15
CA VAL A 243 24.54 4.73 -14.30
C VAL A 243 23.21 5.29 -13.81
N LEU A 244 22.87 6.51 -14.25
CA LEU A 244 21.52 7.05 -14.07
C LEU A 244 20.67 6.67 -15.29
N LEU A 245 19.57 5.97 -15.05
CA LEU A 245 18.57 5.56 -16.04
C LEU A 245 17.27 6.36 -15.82
N GLY A 246 16.60 6.80 -16.89
CA GLY A 246 15.26 7.41 -16.80
C GLY A 246 15.16 8.84 -17.31
N ALA A 247 14.38 9.68 -16.63
CA ALA A 247 14.13 11.07 -16.99
C ALA A 247 15.31 12.01 -16.68
N ARG A 248 15.27 13.21 -17.28
CA ARG A 248 16.25 14.28 -17.01
C ARG A 248 15.93 14.98 -15.70
N THR A 249 16.97 15.28 -14.92
CA THR A 249 16.88 15.92 -13.60
C THR A 249 16.50 17.40 -13.75
N GLY A 250 15.37 17.80 -13.18
CA GLY A 250 14.88 19.18 -13.12
C GLY A 250 14.81 19.69 -11.68
N ARG A 251 14.38 20.94 -11.50
CA ARG A 251 14.20 21.56 -10.18
C ARG A 251 12.94 21.07 -9.45
N ASP A 252 12.63 19.79 -9.47
CA ASP A 252 11.34 19.26 -8.98
C ASP A 252 11.42 18.84 -7.51
N GLY A 253 10.40 19.16 -6.71
CA GLY A 253 10.22 18.70 -5.33
C GLY A 253 11.28 19.14 -4.31
N ILE A 254 12.26 19.98 -4.67
CA ILE A 254 13.40 20.34 -3.78
C ILE A 254 12.91 20.87 -2.43
N GLY A 255 13.22 20.14 -1.35
CA GLY A 255 12.80 20.45 0.02
C GLY A 255 11.46 19.83 0.46
N GLY A 256 10.81 19.02 -0.39
CA GLY A 256 9.58 18.30 -0.06
C GLY A 256 9.77 17.38 1.14
N VAL A 257 10.77 16.50 1.07
CA VAL A 257 11.07 15.52 2.13
C VAL A 257 11.55 16.16 3.45
N SER A 258 12.46 17.14 3.41
CA SER A 258 13.06 17.71 4.63
C SER A 258 12.26 18.85 5.27
N VAL A 259 11.54 19.66 4.49
CA VAL A 259 10.85 20.86 5.00
C VAL A 259 9.33 20.72 5.00
N LEU A 260 8.71 20.06 4.02
CA LEU A 260 7.25 19.89 4.00
C LEU A 260 6.80 18.64 4.77
N ALA A 261 7.35 17.46 4.47
CA ALA A 261 6.94 16.19 5.08
C ALA A 261 7.39 16.04 6.55
N SER A 262 8.32 16.90 7.02
CA SER A 262 8.80 16.92 8.42
C SER A 262 8.32 18.14 9.21
N ALA A 263 7.30 18.86 8.72
CA ALA A 263 6.73 20.04 9.39
C ALA A 263 5.19 20.01 9.42
N THR A 264 4.62 20.79 10.33
CA THR A 264 3.17 20.94 10.51
C THR A 264 2.63 22.12 9.70
N PHE A 265 1.39 22.04 9.21
CA PHE A 265 0.78 23.19 8.52
C PHE A 265 0.34 24.27 9.52
N ASP A 266 0.86 25.48 9.36
CA ASP A 266 0.35 26.69 10.02
C ASP A 266 -0.90 27.24 9.32
N GLU A 267 -1.78 27.92 10.06
CA GLU A 267 -2.91 28.67 9.47
C GLU A 267 -2.38 29.74 8.49
N GLY A 268 -2.57 29.52 7.20
CA GLY A 268 -2.08 30.41 6.12
C GLY A 268 -0.81 29.95 5.39
N ALA A 269 -0.31 28.72 5.62
CA ALA A 269 0.90 28.20 4.97
C ALA A 269 0.81 27.94 3.44
N GLU A 270 -0.38 28.10 2.83
CA GLU A 270 -0.69 27.85 1.41
C GLU A 270 0.25 28.54 0.38
N GLY A 271 1.00 29.55 0.81
CA GLY A 271 1.95 30.30 -0.01
C GLY A 271 3.32 29.63 -0.22
N ARG A 272 3.70 28.61 0.58
CA ARG A 272 4.98 27.89 0.42
C ARG A 272 4.84 26.75 -0.59
N ARG A 273 4.64 27.10 -1.87
CA ARG A 273 4.61 26.13 -2.98
C ARG A 273 6.03 25.93 -3.52
N PRO A 274 6.74 24.82 -3.20
CA PRO A 274 7.88 24.41 -4.01
C PRO A 274 7.39 24.08 -5.43
N SER A 275 8.35 23.86 -6.32
CA SER A 275 8.11 23.26 -7.63
C SER A 275 7.42 21.91 -7.49
N VAL A 276 6.12 21.90 -7.81
CA VAL A 276 5.27 20.71 -7.84
C VAL A 276 5.96 19.63 -8.68
N GLN A 277 6.19 18.46 -8.09
CA GLN A 277 6.65 17.28 -8.82
C GLN A 277 5.59 16.95 -9.89
N VAL A 278 6.00 16.65 -11.12
CA VAL A 278 5.08 16.21 -12.18
C VAL A 278 5.56 14.86 -12.68
N GLY A 279 4.68 13.87 -12.63
CA GLY A 279 4.97 12.52 -13.11
C GLY A 279 4.68 12.35 -14.61
N ASP A 280 5.52 11.58 -15.29
CA ASP A 280 5.34 11.13 -16.67
C ASP A 280 5.13 9.60 -16.71
N PRO A 281 3.89 9.10 -16.61
CA PRO A 281 3.62 7.66 -16.63
C PRO A 281 4.00 6.98 -17.96
N PHE A 282 4.18 7.72 -19.05
CA PHE A 282 4.65 7.15 -20.30
C PHE A 282 6.16 6.87 -20.25
N MET A 283 6.95 7.77 -19.64
CA MET A 283 8.37 7.52 -19.37
C MET A 283 8.54 6.37 -18.36
N GLU A 284 7.75 6.35 -17.28
CA GLU A 284 7.76 5.27 -16.28
C GLU A 284 7.45 3.90 -16.94
N LYS A 285 6.50 3.85 -17.89
CA LYS A 285 6.22 2.62 -18.63
C LYS A 285 7.42 2.13 -19.46
N LEU A 286 8.15 3.03 -20.11
CA LEU A 286 9.37 2.67 -20.84
C LEU A 286 10.51 2.25 -19.90
N LEU A 287 10.61 2.90 -18.73
CA LEU A 287 11.56 2.58 -17.67
C LEU A 287 11.34 1.16 -17.12
N ILE A 288 10.09 0.78 -16.84
CA ILE A 288 9.71 -0.58 -16.41
C ILE A 288 10.17 -1.63 -17.42
N GLU A 289 9.83 -1.49 -18.71
CA GLU A 289 10.20 -2.50 -19.71
C GLU A 289 11.73 -2.55 -19.94
N SER A 290 12.41 -1.40 -19.87
CA SER A 290 13.87 -1.33 -19.92
C SER A 290 14.52 -2.05 -18.74
N CYS A 291 14.11 -1.77 -17.49
CA CYS A 291 14.63 -2.43 -16.29
C CYS A 291 14.41 -3.95 -16.32
N LEU A 292 13.24 -4.42 -16.74
CA LEU A 292 12.95 -5.85 -16.79
C LEU A 292 13.81 -6.58 -17.84
N GLU A 293 14.09 -5.98 -19.00
CA GLU A 293 15.04 -6.54 -19.97
C GLU A 293 16.49 -6.54 -19.45
N LEU A 294 16.88 -5.51 -18.70
CA LEU A 294 18.20 -5.45 -18.04
C LEU A 294 18.37 -6.56 -16.98
N TYR A 295 17.32 -6.90 -16.23
CA TYR A 295 17.35 -8.00 -15.26
C TYR A 295 17.40 -9.37 -15.96
N ASP A 296 16.56 -9.60 -16.97
CA ASP A 296 16.50 -10.88 -17.70
C ASP A 296 17.80 -11.17 -18.48
N ALA A 297 18.50 -10.14 -18.93
CA ALA A 297 19.84 -10.25 -19.52
C ALA A 297 20.97 -10.31 -18.47
N GLY A 298 20.66 -10.21 -17.17
CA GLY A 298 21.63 -10.25 -16.07
C GLY A 298 22.67 -9.13 -16.15
N LEU A 299 22.28 -7.93 -16.59
CA LEU A 299 23.20 -6.84 -16.90
C LEU A 299 23.56 -5.95 -15.70
N VAL A 300 22.72 -5.94 -14.67
CA VAL A 300 22.83 -5.11 -13.47
C VAL A 300 23.47 -5.89 -12.32
N VAL A 301 24.24 -5.21 -11.48
CA VAL A 301 24.87 -5.74 -10.25
C VAL A 301 24.06 -5.33 -9.01
N GLY A 302 23.52 -4.11 -9.04
CA GLY A 302 22.52 -3.65 -8.07
C GLY A 302 21.76 -2.44 -8.62
N ILE A 303 20.56 -2.20 -8.09
CA ILE A 303 19.66 -1.13 -8.52
C ILE A 303 19.01 -0.44 -7.31
N GLN A 304 18.77 0.86 -7.43
CA GLN A 304 17.94 1.64 -6.50
C GLN A 304 17.02 2.55 -7.31
N ASP A 305 15.82 2.82 -6.81
CA ASP A 305 14.95 3.87 -7.34
C ASP A 305 15.48 5.27 -6.98
N LEU A 306 14.87 6.31 -7.56
CA LEU A 306 15.01 7.69 -7.08
C LEU A 306 13.62 8.25 -6.72
N GLY A 307 13.10 7.85 -5.56
CA GLY A 307 11.95 8.47 -4.91
C GLY A 307 12.29 9.80 -4.21
N GLY A 308 11.78 9.97 -2.98
CA GLY A 308 12.14 11.09 -2.10
C GLY A 308 13.65 11.21 -1.94
N ALA A 309 14.15 12.44 -1.75
CA ALA A 309 15.59 12.77 -1.71
C ALA A 309 16.41 12.52 -3.00
N GLY A 310 15.85 11.84 -4.02
CA GLY A 310 16.46 11.68 -5.34
C GLY A 310 17.89 11.10 -5.32
N LEU A 311 18.82 11.77 -6.02
CA LEU A 311 20.22 11.32 -6.12
C LEU A 311 20.92 11.24 -4.77
N THR A 312 20.52 12.05 -3.78
CA THR A 312 21.10 12.02 -2.43
C THR A 312 20.89 10.67 -1.77
N CYS A 313 19.64 10.17 -1.74
CA CYS A 313 19.31 8.88 -1.15
C CYS A 313 19.96 7.75 -1.94
N ALA A 314 19.68 7.67 -3.24
CA ALA A 314 20.14 6.56 -4.09
C ALA A 314 21.66 6.37 -4.06
N LEU A 315 22.46 7.43 -4.16
CA LEU A 315 23.92 7.32 -4.09
C LEU A 315 24.41 6.89 -2.69
N THR A 316 23.75 7.38 -1.64
CA THR A 316 24.17 7.16 -0.26
C THR A 316 23.85 5.74 0.20
N GLU A 317 22.59 5.30 0.07
CA GLU A 317 22.14 4.00 0.55
C GLU A 317 22.85 2.86 -0.17
N THR A 318 22.92 2.94 -1.50
CA THR A 318 23.56 1.92 -2.34
C THR A 318 25.06 1.77 -2.00
N ALA A 319 25.76 2.87 -1.67
CA ALA A 319 27.15 2.83 -1.19
C ALA A 319 27.28 2.29 0.25
N ALA A 320 26.42 2.77 1.17
CA ALA A 320 26.41 2.38 2.57
C ALA A 320 26.13 0.86 2.74
N ALA A 321 25.15 0.32 2.02
CA ALA A 321 24.77 -1.09 2.07
C ALA A 321 25.93 -2.06 1.69
N ALA A 322 26.83 -1.66 0.79
CA ALA A 322 28.04 -2.42 0.47
C ALA A 322 29.25 -2.04 1.36
N GLY A 323 29.17 -0.94 2.11
CA GLY A 323 30.28 -0.24 2.75
C GLY A 323 31.38 0.14 1.76
N THR A 324 31.04 0.37 0.49
CA THR A 324 31.94 0.88 -0.56
C THR A 324 31.90 2.39 -0.60
N GLY A 325 32.76 3.00 -1.41
CA GLY A 325 32.63 4.42 -1.76
C GLY A 325 32.07 4.59 -3.16
N MET A 326 31.82 5.83 -3.56
CA MET A 326 31.52 6.18 -4.94
C MET A 326 32.18 7.50 -5.32
N ARG A 327 32.62 7.60 -6.57
CA ARG A 327 33.03 8.85 -7.20
C ARG A 327 32.01 9.23 -8.26
N VAL A 328 31.39 10.41 -8.13
CA VAL A 328 30.29 10.88 -8.99
C VAL A 328 30.60 12.24 -9.60
N TRP A 329 30.31 12.39 -10.89
CA TRP A 329 30.52 13.61 -11.67
C TRP A 329 29.19 14.26 -12.02
N LEU A 330 28.82 15.32 -11.30
CA LEU A 330 27.52 15.99 -11.50
C LEU A 330 27.41 16.62 -12.89
N GLU A 331 28.52 17.03 -13.52
CA GLU A 331 28.54 17.52 -14.90
C GLU A 331 28.05 16.49 -15.95
N ARG A 332 27.91 15.21 -15.55
CA ARG A 332 27.37 14.14 -16.40
C ARG A 332 25.89 13.85 -16.15
N VAL A 333 25.27 14.41 -15.11
CA VAL A 333 23.84 14.18 -14.84
C VAL A 333 23.03 14.88 -15.93
N PRO A 334 22.12 14.18 -16.65
CA PRO A 334 21.27 14.83 -17.65
C PRO A 334 20.32 15.83 -17.00
N LEU A 335 20.45 17.12 -17.32
CA LEU A 335 19.63 18.19 -16.74
C LEU A 335 18.50 18.62 -17.68
N ARG A 336 17.36 19.02 -17.09
CA ARG A 336 16.29 19.76 -17.76
C ARG A 336 16.63 21.26 -17.84
N GLU A 337 17.39 21.76 -16.86
CA GLU A 337 17.86 23.15 -16.76
C GLU A 337 19.36 23.19 -16.48
N ALA A 338 20.17 23.74 -17.40
CA ALA A 338 21.64 23.80 -17.25
C ALA A 338 22.14 24.79 -16.17
N SER A 339 21.22 25.52 -15.53
CA SER A 339 21.46 26.47 -14.43
C SER A 339 21.27 25.86 -13.05
N MET A 340 21.04 24.56 -12.93
CA MET A 340 20.94 23.89 -11.63
C MET A 340 22.31 23.84 -10.94
N SER A 341 22.32 24.27 -9.67
CA SER A 341 23.48 24.17 -8.79
C SER A 341 23.70 22.72 -8.32
N PRO A 342 24.91 22.37 -7.86
CA PRO A 342 25.20 21.03 -7.34
C PRO A 342 24.21 20.55 -6.27
N THR A 343 23.81 21.46 -5.38
CA THR A 343 22.83 21.19 -4.31
C THR A 343 21.45 20.88 -4.87
N GLU A 344 21.00 21.62 -5.89
CA GLU A 344 19.69 21.40 -6.54
C GLU A 344 19.66 20.12 -7.38
N ILE A 345 20.79 19.70 -7.98
CA ILE A 345 20.90 18.42 -8.69
C ILE A 345 20.79 17.25 -7.71
N LEU A 346 21.46 17.34 -6.55
CA LEU A 346 21.47 16.30 -5.52
C LEU A 346 20.14 16.18 -4.77
N ALA A 347 19.45 17.30 -4.53
CA ALA A 347 18.17 17.38 -3.81
C ALA A 347 16.93 17.27 -4.71
N SER A 348 17.10 17.07 -6.02
CA SER A 348 15.99 16.99 -6.98
C SER A 348 15.21 15.68 -6.86
N GLU A 349 13.91 15.79 -6.61
CA GLU A 349 12.91 14.73 -6.55
C GLU A 349 12.19 14.55 -7.90
N SER A 350 12.86 14.85 -9.03
CA SER A 350 12.35 14.53 -10.38
C SER A 350 12.02 13.04 -10.50
N GLN A 351 10.86 12.75 -11.08
CA GLN A 351 10.29 11.41 -11.14
C GLN A 351 10.93 10.54 -12.24
N GLU A 352 10.49 9.29 -12.37
CA GLU A 352 10.89 8.34 -13.43
C GLU A 352 12.41 8.14 -13.59
N ARG A 353 13.13 7.88 -12.49
CA ARG A 353 14.59 7.63 -12.50
C ARG A 353 14.97 6.42 -11.65
N MET A 354 15.99 5.68 -12.11
CA MET A 354 16.65 4.57 -11.39
C MET A 354 18.18 4.75 -11.41
N LEU A 355 18.85 4.31 -10.35
CA LEU A 355 20.31 4.22 -10.24
C LEU A 355 20.75 2.77 -10.47
N LEU A 356 21.61 2.51 -11.45
CA LEU A 356 22.15 1.18 -11.72
C LEU A 356 23.64 1.11 -11.37
N ILE A 357 24.06 -0.04 -10.81
CA ILE A 357 25.46 -0.43 -10.66
C ILE A 357 25.75 -1.51 -11.72
N VAL A 358 26.70 -1.22 -12.62
CA VAL A 358 26.92 -2.01 -13.84
C VAL A 358 28.39 -2.39 -13.98
N ALA A 359 28.69 -3.65 -14.30
CA ALA A 359 30.05 -4.07 -14.59
C ALA A 359 30.58 -3.39 -15.88
N PRO A 360 31.83 -2.87 -15.93
CA PRO A 360 32.30 -2.05 -17.06
C PRO A 360 32.18 -2.72 -18.43
N GLU A 361 32.38 -4.05 -18.50
CA GLU A 361 32.24 -4.85 -19.70
C GLU A 361 30.78 -5.03 -20.19
N LYS A 362 29.79 -4.73 -19.33
CA LYS A 362 28.35 -4.78 -19.64
C LYS A 362 27.76 -3.40 -19.99
N LEU A 363 28.48 -2.31 -19.74
CA LEU A 363 27.96 -0.94 -19.92
C LEU A 363 27.41 -0.69 -21.33
N ASP A 364 28.14 -1.08 -22.37
CA ASP A 364 27.72 -0.83 -23.76
C ASP A 364 26.41 -1.55 -24.11
N GLU A 365 26.14 -2.70 -23.48
CA GLU A 365 24.89 -3.44 -23.65
C GLU A 365 23.74 -2.82 -22.85
N VAL A 366 23.99 -2.31 -21.64
CA VAL A 366 23.01 -1.53 -20.86
C VAL A 366 22.56 -0.29 -21.63
N LEU A 367 23.51 0.47 -22.20
CA LEU A 367 23.21 1.63 -23.04
C LEU A 367 22.38 1.25 -24.27
N ARG A 368 22.66 0.09 -24.89
CA ARG A 368 21.91 -0.43 -26.04
C ARG A 368 20.47 -0.84 -25.68
N VAL A 369 20.23 -1.38 -24.49
CA VAL A 369 18.86 -1.69 -24.02
C VAL A 369 18.10 -0.40 -23.72
N ALA A 370 18.74 0.60 -23.08
CA ALA A 370 18.10 1.89 -22.81
C ALA A 370 17.70 2.62 -24.10
N ASP A 371 18.60 2.67 -25.10
CA ASP A 371 18.32 3.26 -26.43
C ASP A 371 17.17 2.56 -27.17
N LYS A 372 17.12 1.21 -27.11
CA LYS A 372 16.02 0.41 -27.68
C LYS A 372 14.64 0.83 -27.14
N TRP A 373 14.56 1.17 -25.85
CA TRP A 373 13.33 1.62 -25.19
C TRP A 373 13.13 3.14 -25.19
N GLY A 374 14.08 3.92 -25.74
CA GLY A 374 14.02 5.39 -25.75
C GLY A 374 14.26 6.05 -24.39
N VAL A 375 14.86 5.33 -23.43
CA VAL A 375 15.14 5.79 -22.06
C VAL A 375 16.57 6.33 -22.00
N TRP A 376 16.81 7.44 -21.28
CA TRP A 376 18.17 7.94 -21.11
C TRP A 376 18.96 7.05 -20.15
N ALA A 377 20.17 6.67 -20.53
CA ALA A 377 21.14 6.03 -19.64
C ALA A 377 22.48 6.77 -19.74
N THR A 378 23.03 7.18 -18.58
CA THR A 378 24.27 7.97 -18.52
C THR A 378 25.19 7.49 -17.40
N ALA A 379 26.46 7.21 -17.71
CA ALA A 379 27.48 6.86 -16.73
C ALA A 379 27.95 8.09 -15.91
N ILE A 380 27.31 8.30 -14.77
CA ILE A 380 27.52 9.46 -13.88
C ILE A 380 28.62 9.24 -12.83
N GLY A 381 29.07 8.00 -12.59
CA GLY A 381 30.03 7.70 -11.53
C GLY A 381 30.68 6.32 -11.63
N GLU A 382 31.45 5.98 -10.61
CA GLU A 382 32.08 4.67 -10.40
C GLU A 382 32.10 4.30 -8.90
N VAL A 383 32.03 3.01 -8.60
CA VAL A 383 32.15 2.46 -7.24
C VAL A 383 33.63 2.40 -6.86
N THR A 384 34.00 3.03 -5.74
CA THR A 384 35.38 3.01 -5.21
C THR A 384 35.55 1.97 -4.10
N ALA A 385 36.79 1.58 -3.82
CA ALA A 385 37.10 0.63 -2.76
C ALA A 385 36.78 1.18 -1.36
N ARG A 386 36.77 0.29 -0.38
CA ARG A 386 36.98 0.62 1.03
C ARG A 386 38.36 1.26 1.22
N GLU A 387 38.51 2.02 2.30
CA GLU A 387 39.79 2.63 2.63
C GLU A 387 40.83 1.56 3.02
N PRO A 388 42.14 1.82 2.85
CA PRO A 388 43.20 0.82 3.10
C PRO A 388 43.29 0.31 4.55
N ASP A 389 42.67 1.00 5.51
CA ASP A 389 42.58 0.61 6.92
C ASP A 389 41.35 -0.28 7.23
N GLY A 390 40.50 -0.56 6.24
CA GLY A 390 39.30 -1.38 6.36
C GLY A 390 38.01 -0.60 6.65
N THR A 391 38.09 0.73 6.82
CA THR A 391 36.90 1.57 7.00
C THR A 391 36.07 1.67 5.70
N PRO A 392 34.76 2.00 5.78
CA PRO A 392 33.93 2.20 4.60
C PRO A 392 34.50 3.26 3.64
N GLY A 393 34.31 3.07 2.34
CA GLY A 393 34.78 4.03 1.34
C GLY A 393 34.05 5.37 1.41
N ARG A 394 34.58 6.39 0.74
CA ARG A 394 34.02 7.75 0.70
C ARG A 394 33.02 7.95 -0.45
N LEU A 395 31.96 8.72 -0.21
CA LEU A 395 31.12 9.30 -1.27
C LEU A 395 31.72 10.66 -1.65
N VAL A 396 32.35 10.71 -2.82
CA VAL A 396 33.05 11.88 -3.37
C VAL A 396 32.30 12.37 -4.60
N ILE A 397 31.71 13.55 -4.53
CA ILE A 397 30.95 14.14 -5.63
C ILE A 397 31.65 15.41 -6.11
N THR A 398 31.91 15.47 -7.41
CA THR A 398 32.56 16.61 -8.07
C THR A 398 31.62 17.33 -9.02
N TRP A 399 31.83 18.63 -9.17
CA TRP A 399 31.19 19.48 -10.17
C TRP A 399 32.25 20.36 -10.84
N ASN A 400 32.39 20.25 -12.17
CA ASN A 400 33.35 21.04 -12.96
C ASN A 400 34.80 20.98 -12.39
N GLY A 401 35.22 19.80 -11.93
CA GLY A 401 36.54 19.56 -11.34
C GLY A 401 36.70 19.97 -9.86
N HIS A 402 35.68 20.54 -9.23
CA HIS A 402 35.69 20.88 -7.81
C HIS A 402 34.95 19.82 -6.97
N THR A 403 35.54 19.37 -5.86
CA THR A 403 34.86 18.50 -4.89
C THR A 403 33.85 19.31 -4.08
N VAL A 404 32.56 18.96 -4.22
CA VAL A 404 31.42 19.62 -3.54
C VAL A 404 30.82 18.76 -2.43
N VAL A 405 31.08 17.45 -2.44
CA VAL A 405 30.74 16.50 -1.36
C VAL A 405 31.92 15.56 -1.16
N ASP A 406 32.32 15.36 0.07
CA ASP A 406 33.25 14.32 0.49
C ASP A 406 32.88 13.84 1.90
N VAL A 407 32.12 12.74 1.96
CA VAL A 407 31.46 12.24 3.19
C VAL A 407 31.57 10.71 3.32
N PRO A 408 31.49 10.14 4.55
CA PRO A 408 31.24 8.71 4.72
C PRO A 408 29.77 8.39 4.39
N PRO A 409 29.44 7.47 3.47
CA PRO A 409 28.05 7.17 3.10
C PRO A 409 27.19 6.76 4.30
N GLY A 410 27.71 5.87 5.15
CA GLY A 410 27.01 5.43 6.36
C GLY A 410 26.71 6.56 7.37
N SER A 411 27.43 7.68 7.30
CA SER A 411 27.12 8.81 8.19
C SER A 411 25.82 9.55 7.83
N LEU A 412 25.39 9.42 6.57
CA LEU A 412 24.13 9.95 6.07
C LEU A 412 22.99 8.93 6.27
N ALA A 413 23.21 7.65 5.93
CA ALA A 413 22.18 6.60 5.99
C ALA A 413 22.02 5.95 7.37
N ASP A 414 23.11 5.52 8.00
CA ASP A 414 23.11 4.67 9.20
C ASP A 414 23.20 5.49 10.49
N ASP A 415 24.10 6.47 10.52
CA ASP A 415 24.37 7.30 11.72
C ASP A 415 23.30 8.37 11.97
N GLY A 416 22.18 8.38 11.24
CA GLY A 416 21.07 9.32 11.47
C GLY A 416 20.63 9.38 12.95
N PRO A 417 20.12 10.52 13.43
CA PRO A 417 19.61 10.65 14.79
C PRO A 417 18.53 9.59 15.06
N VAL A 418 18.50 9.06 16.28
CA VAL A 418 17.47 8.14 16.75
C VAL A 418 16.98 8.62 18.11
N TYR A 419 15.71 8.96 18.20
CA TYR A 419 15.11 9.58 19.37
C TYR A 419 14.22 8.60 20.15
N ALA A 420 14.54 8.41 21.42
CA ALA A 420 13.57 7.94 22.40
C ALA A 420 12.66 9.12 22.79
N ARG A 421 11.67 9.43 21.94
CA ARG A 421 10.68 10.49 22.18
C ARG A 421 9.90 10.20 23.48
N PRO A 422 9.53 11.22 24.28
CA PRO A 422 8.71 11.00 25.47
C PRO A 422 7.34 10.44 25.09
N LEU A 423 6.80 9.53 25.89
CA LEU A 423 5.47 8.94 25.71
C LEU A 423 4.56 9.35 26.87
N ARG A 424 3.32 9.72 26.59
CA ARG A 424 2.29 10.03 27.60
C ARG A 424 0.91 9.70 27.07
N GLU A 425 0.15 8.88 27.77
CA GLU A 425 -1.26 8.60 27.45
C GLU A 425 -2.08 9.91 27.29
N PRO A 426 -2.94 10.04 26.27
CA PRO A 426 -3.80 11.21 26.09
C PRO A 426 -4.70 11.45 27.31
N ALA A 427 -4.66 12.68 27.84
CA ALA A 427 -5.32 13.01 29.11
C ALA A 427 -6.85 12.93 29.09
N ASP A 428 -7.45 12.90 27.89
CA ASP A 428 -8.88 12.78 27.64
C ASP A 428 -9.34 11.33 27.41
N LEU A 429 -8.42 10.38 27.21
CA LEU A 429 -8.74 9.01 26.79
C LEU A 429 -9.71 8.30 27.75
N ILE A 430 -9.55 8.49 29.06
CA ILE A 430 -10.42 7.91 30.09
C ILE A 430 -11.86 8.44 29.97
N LEU A 431 -12.03 9.73 29.66
CA LEU A 431 -13.35 10.34 29.49
C LEU A 431 -13.98 9.92 28.16
N LEU A 432 -13.18 9.89 27.09
CA LEU A 432 -13.59 9.40 25.78
C LEU A 432 -14.08 7.94 25.86
N GLN A 433 -13.35 7.06 26.54
CA GLN A 433 -13.75 5.66 26.73
C GLN A 433 -14.95 5.47 27.67
N ALA A 434 -15.27 6.45 28.51
CA ALA A 434 -16.45 6.41 29.37
C ALA A 434 -17.74 6.87 28.65
N ASP A 435 -17.63 7.69 27.61
CA ASP A 435 -18.75 8.18 26.79
C ASP A 435 -19.22 7.12 25.78
N ARG A 436 -19.92 6.09 26.26
CA ARG A 436 -20.25 4.88 25.49
C ARG A 436 -21.43 5.06 24.54
N ALA A 437 -21.23 4.76 23.27
CA ALA A 437 -22.28 4.79 22.26
C ALA A 437 -23.42 3.79 22.55
N GLU A 438 -23.16 2.70 23.30
CA GLU A 438 -24.22 1.79 23.74
C GLU A 438 -25.30 2.45 24.62
N THR A 439 -25.04 3.65 25.15
CA THR A 439 -26.02 4.41 25.95
C THR A 439 -26.87 5.39 25.12
N LEU A 440 -26.56 5.56 23.83
CA LEU A 440 -27.29 6.47 22.94
C LEU A 440 -28.71 5.96 22.64
N PRO A 441 -29.67 6.86 22.34
CA PRO A 441 -31.03 6.48 21.95
C PRO A 441 -31.05 5.65 20.66
N ARG A 442 -31.61 4.44 20.72
CA ARG A 442 -31.68 3.49 19.59
C ARG A 442 -33.07 3.52 18.93
N PRO A 443 -33.18 3.25 17.62
CA PRO A 443 -34.47 2.95 17.01
C PRO A 443 -35.10 1.73 17.68
N SER A 444 -36.42 1.77 17.89
CA SER A 444 -37.15 0.81 18.73
C SER A 444 -38.35 0.17 18.04
N THR A 445 -38.78 0.74 16.92
CA THR A 445 -39.86 0.26 16.08
C THR A 445 -39.34 -0.19 14.71
N PRO A 446 -40.05 -1.10 14.00
CA PRO A 446 -39.60 -1.58 12.69
C PRO A 446 -39.39 -0.45 11.66
N ASP A 447 -40.24 0.57 11.65
CA ASP A 447 -40.12 1.72 10.75
C ASP A 447 -38.84 2.55 11.06
N GLU A 448 -38.53 2.79 12.34
CA GLU A 448 -37.30 3.49 12.74
C GLU A 448 -36.03 2.71 12.38
N ILE A 449 -36.06 1.37 12.49
CA ILE A 449 -34.93 0.50 12.09
C ILE A 449 -34.77 0.53 10.55
N ARG A 450 -35.87 0.47 9.80
CA ARG A 450 -35.89 0.62 8.33
C ARG A 450 -35.30 1.96 7.87
N GLU A 451 -35.71 3.06 8.50
CA GLU A 451 -35.16 4.39 8.23
C GLU A 451 -33.68 4.50 8.59
N THR A 452 -33.25 3.84 9.67
CA THR A 452 -31.84 3.80 10.08
C THR A 452 -30.99 3.08 9.04
N LEU A 453 -31.44 1.94 8.51
CA LEU A 453 -30.76 1.24 7.41
C LEU A 453 -30.60 2.15 6.18
N LEU A 454 -31.69 2.77 5.71
CA LEU A 454 -31.64 3.65 4.53
C LEU A 454 -30.73 4.87 4.73
N ARG A 455 -30.67 5.42 5.95
CA ARG A 455 -29.75 6.52 6.29
C ARG A 455 -28.29 6.04 6.28
N MET A 456 -28.02 4.86 6.81
CA MET A 456 -26.65 4.32 6.90
C MET A 456 -26.09 4.00 5.53
N ILE A 457 -26.80 3.24 4.68
CA ILE A 457 -26.33 2.91 3.32
C ILE A 457 -26.16 4.15 2.41
N ALA A 458 -26.81 5.27 2.75
CA ALA A 458 -26.65 6.54 2.07
C ALA A 458 -25.53 7.43 2.65
N SER A 459 -24.86 7.02 3.74
CA SER A 459 -23.76 7.78 4.34
C SER A 459 -22.50 7.78 3.45
N PRO A 460 -21.62 8.79 3.48
CA PRO A 460 -20.43 8.83 2.64
C PRO A 460 -19.46 7.64 2.81
N ASN A 461 -19.42 7.04 4.00
CA ASN A 461 -18.54 5.91 4.30
C ASN A 461 -19.14 4.57 3.83
N LEU A 462 -20.46 4.38 3.93
CA LEU A 462 -21.13 3.13 3.55
C LEU A 462 -21.75 3.15 2.14
N CYS A 463 -21.86 4.31 1.48
CA CYS A 463 -22.44 4.41 0.15
C CYS A 463 -21.53 3.84 -0.95
N ASN A 464 -22.15 3.54 -2.08
CA ASN A 464 -21.48 3.03 -3.27
C ASN A 464 -20.28 3.90 -3.72
N LYS A 465 -19.12 3.26 -3.87
CA LYS A 465 -17.86 3.91 -4.31
C LYS A 465 -17.66 3.92 -5.84
N THR A 466 -18.68 3.62 -6.66
CA THR A 466 -18.50 3.50 -8.12
C THR A 466 -18.09 4.81 -8.77
N TRP A 467 -18.54 5.97 -8.26
CA TRP A 467 -18.11 7.29 -8.77
C TRP A 467 -16.58 7.47 -8.77
N VAL A 468 -15.87 6.90 -7.80
CA VAL A 468 -14.40 6.87 -7.79
C VAL A 468 -13.89 5.75 -8.69
N THR A 469 -14.36 4.54 -8.45
CA THR A 469 -13.74 3.32 -8.98
C THR A 469 -14.08 2.99 -10.45
N GLU A 470 -14.99 3.73 -11.08
CA GLU A 470 -15.22 3.71 -12.53
C GLU A 470 -14.19 4.54 -13.33
N GLN A 471 -13.41 5.39 -12.66
CA GLN A 471 -12.34 6.20 -13.26
C GLN A 471 -11.02 5.43 -13.40
N TYR A 472 -10.93 4.23 -12.82
CA TYR A 472 -9.76 3.36 -12.83
C TYR A 472 -9.98 2.14 -13.75
N ASP A 473 -8.95 1.77 -14.52
CA ASP A 473 -8.92 0.47 -15.18
C ASP A 473 -8.83 -0.64 -14.13
N ARG A 474 -9.49 -1.78 -14.39
CA ARG A 474 -9.46 -2.97 -13.52
C ARG A 474 -9.26 -4.28 -14.30
N TYR A 475 -9.00 -4.21 -15.60
CA TYR A 475 -9.00 -5.35 -16.53
C TYR A 475 -7.73 -5.49 -17.38
N VAL A 476 -6.90 -4.45 -17.46
CA VAL A 476 -5.61 -4.49 -18.16
C VAL A 476 -4.74 -5.64 -17.63
N LEU A 477 -3.93 -6.22 -18.52
CA LEU A 477 -3.24 -7.51 -18.36
C LEU A 477 -4.15 -8.76 -18.33
N GLY A 478 -5.47 -8.65 -18.22
CA GLY A 478 -6.42 -9.76 -18.35
C GLY A 478 -6.42 -10.79 -17.22
N ASN A 479 -5.72 -10.47 -16.12
CA ASN A 479 -5.49 -11.38 -14.98
C ASN A 479 -6.27 -10.99 -13.72
N THR A 480 -7.02 -9.88 -13.72
CA THR A 480 -7.94 -9.55 -12.62
C THR A 480 -9.10 -10.52 -12.56
N ILE A 481 -9.35 -11.07 -11.37
CA ILE A 481 -10.32 -12.12 -11.10
C ILE A 481 -11.46 -11.61 -10.22
N LEU A 482 -11.11 -10.91 -9.14
CA LEU A 482 -11.99 -10.07 -8.32
C LEU A 482 -11.32 -8.70 -8.19
N ALA A 483 -12.15 -7.68 -8.01
CA ALA A 483 -11.78 -6.29 -7.82
C ALA A 483 -12.98 -5.57 -7.19
N GLN A 484 -12.78 -4.33 -6.78
CA GLN A 484 -13.81 -3.46 -6.21
C GLN A 484 -15.17 -3.56 -6.95
N PRO A 485 -16.29 -3.77 -6.22
CA PRO A 485 -16.46 -3.67 -4.76
C PRO A 485 -16.31 -4.98 -3.97
N GLU A 486 -15.71 -6.05 -4.50
CA GLU A 486 -15.51 -7.30 -3.71
C GLU A 486 -14.54 -7.07 -2.52
N ASP A 487 -14.66 -7.85 -1.44
CA ASP A 487 -13.90 -7.71 -0.18
C ASP A 487 -12.38 -7.65 -0.37
N ALA A 488 -11.85 -8.38 -1.35
CA ALA A 488 -10.44 -8.36 -1.73
C ALA A 488 -10.25 -8.41 -3.25
N GLY A 489 -9.22 -7.71 -3.73
CA GLY A 489 -8.77 -7.79 -5.12
C GLY A 489 -8.01 -9.10 -5.34
N ILE A 490 -8.36 -9.87 -6.39
CA ILE A 490 -7.67 -11.12 -6.74
C ILE A 490 -7.05 -11.02 -8.13
N LEU A 491 -5.78 -11.41 -8.23
CA LEU A 491 -5.04 -11.57 -9.48
C LEU A 491 -4.70 -13.05 -9.72
N ARG A 492 -4.88 -13.52 -10.96
CA ARG A 492 -4.28 -14.77 -11.44
C ARG A 492 -2.81 -14.52 -11.79
N ILE A 493 -1.93 -15.34 -11.24
CA ILE A 493 -0.48 -15.27 -11.43
C ILE A 493 -0.02 -16.26 -12.50
N ASP A 494 -0.59 -17.46 -12.55
CA ASP A 494 -0.25 -18.49 -13.54
C ASP A 494 -1.53 -19.09 -14.16
N GLU A 495 -1.66 -18.96 -15.47
CA GLU A 495 -2.80 -19.47 -16.25
C GLU A 495 -2.85 -21.01 -16.31
N ARG A 496 -1.71 -21.69 -16.08
CA ARG A 496 -1.61 -23.15 -16.21
C ARG A 496 -1.98 -23.89 -14.92
N THR A 497 -1.60 -23.35 -13.78
CA THR A 497 -1.91 -23.92 -12.45
C THR A 497 -3.18 -23.33 -11.85
N GLY A 498 -3.55 -22.11 -12.25
CA GLY A 498 -4.62 -21.34 -11.61
C GLY A 498 -4.12 -20.49 -10.43
N LEU A 499 -2.85 -20.60 -10.03
CA LEU A 499 -2.26 -19.90 -8.89
C LEU A 499 -2.62 -18.40 -8.92
N GLY A 500 -3.04 -17.87 -7.78
CA GLY A 500 -3.38 -16.46 -7.63
C GLY A 500 -3.06 -15.88 -6.27
N VAL A 501 -3.20 -14.57 -6.18
CA VAL A 501 -3.02 -13.79 -4.96
C VAL A 501 -4.23 -12.91 -4.71
N ALA A 502 -4.53 -12.69 -3.43
CA ALA A 502 -5.57 -11.80 -2.94
C ALA A 502 -4.94 -10.68 -2.13
N LEU A 503 -5.52 -9.48 -2.17
CA LEU A 503 -5.10 -8.31 -1.41
C LEU A 503 -6.31 -7.57 -0.84
N ALA A 504 -6.20 -7.10 0.41
CA ALA A 504 -7.11 -6.14 1.03
C ALA A 504 -6.29 -5.09 1.81
N VAL A 505 -6.91 -3.94 2.09
CA VAL A 505 -6.29 -2.78 2.74
C VAL A 505 -7.30 -2.06 3.62
N ASP A 506 -7.05 -2.00 4.93
CA ASP A 506 -8.03 -1.51 5.91
C ASP A 506 -7.34 -0.64 7.00
N GLY A 507 -8.07 0.32 7.58
CA GLY A 507 -7.47 1.30 8.49
C GLY A 507 -8.45 2.22 9.22
N ASN A 508 -9.39 1.68 10.01
CA ASN A 508 -10.37 2.48 10.76
C ASN A 508 -9.71 3.35 11.86
N GLY A 509 -9.51 4.64 11.54
CA GLY A 509 -8.91 5.61 12.45
C GLY A 509 -9.75 5.95 13.69
N ARG A 510 -11.07 5.75 13.67
CA ARG A 510 -11.92 5.98 14.87
C ARG A 510 -11.64 4.93 15.93
N TYR A 511 -11.52 3.66 15.56
CA TYR A 511 -11.13 2.61 16.50
C TYR A 511 -9.77 2.88 17.13
N ALA A 512 -8.77 3.25 16.32
CA ALA A 512 -7.43 3.58 16.81
C ALA A 512 -7.37 4.90 17.61
N ARG A 513 -8.37 5.80 17.44
CA ARG A 513 -8.54 6.98 18.31
C ARG A 513 -9.13 6.64 19.68
N LEU A 514 -10.00 5.64 19.77
CA LEU A 514 -10.60 5.14 21.03
C LEU A 514 -9.64 4.23 21.81
N ASP A 515 -8.86 3.41 21.11
CA ASP A 515 -7.76 2.59 21.66
C ASP A 515 -6.78 2.27 20.52
N PRO A 516 -5.56 2.84 20.50
CA PRO A 516 -4.61 2.65 19.40
C PRO A 516 -4.07 1.21 19.30
N TYR A 517 -3.93 0.50 20.42
CA TYR A 517 -3.47 -0.89 20.43
C TYR A 517 -4.53 -1.83 19.85
N THR A 518 -5.78 -1.68 20.32
CA THR A 518 -6.91 -2.50 19.86
C THR A 518 -7.31 -2.12 18.43
N GLY A 519 -7.31 -0.83 18.08
CA GLY A 519 -7.62 -0.34 16.74
C GLY A 519 -6.64 -0.82 15.66
N ALA A 520 -5.33 -0.85 15.94
CA ALA A 520 -4.35 -1.43 15.03
C ALA A 520 -4.55 -2.95 14.84
N ARG A 521 -4.98 -3.67 15.89
CA ARG A 521 -5.35 -5.10 15.79
C ARG A 521 -6.66 -5.32 15.04
N LEU A 522 -7.61 -4.39 15.10
CA LEU A 522 -8.85 -4.44 14.32
C LEU A 522 -8.58 -4.20 12.83
N ALA A 523 -7.76 -3.21 12.46
CA ALA A 523 -7.36 -3.01 11.06
C ALA A 523 -6.65 -4.24 10.47
N LEU A 524 -5.80 -4.92 11.26
CA LEU A 524 -5.20 -6.20 10.87
C LEU A 524 -6.24 -7.32 10.75
N ALA A 525 -7.20 -7.41 11.68
CA ALA A 525 -8.25 -8.42 11.66
C ALA A 525 -9.17 -8.28 10.44
N GLU A 526 -9.55 -7.05 10.11
CA GLU A 526 -10.39 -6.69 8.97
C GLU A 526 -9.70 -7.04 7.64
N ALA A 527 -8.47 -6.56 7.40
CA ALA A 527 -7.71 -6.90 6.19
C ALA A 527 -7.40 -8.40 6.08
N TYR A 528 -7.15 -9.08 7.20
CA TYR A 528 -7.02 -10.54 7.24
C TYR A 528 -8.32 -11.23 6.79
N ARG A 529 -9.46 -10.78 7.34
CA ARG A 529 -10.79 -11.34 7.10
C ARG A 529 -11.26 -11.08 5.67
N ASN A 530 -11.06 -9.87 5.14
CA ASN A 530 -11.36 -9.48 3.76
C ASN A 530 -10.64 -10.40 2.74
N VAL A 531 -9.35 -10.67 2.95
CA VAL A 531 -8.61 -11.68 2.17
C VAL A 531 -9.17 -13.09 2.38
N ALA A 532 -9.50 -13.45 3.62
CA ALA A 532 -9.90 -14.80 3.96
C ALA A 532 -11.31 -15.18 3.45
N VAL A 533 -12.28 -14.27 3.46
CA VAL A 533 -13.65 -14.54 2.99
C VAL A 533 -13.70 -14.86 1.50
N THR A 534 -12.74 -14.39 0.70
CA THR A 534 -12.63 -14.78 -0.71
C THR A 534 -12.11 -16.21 -0.94
N GLY A 535 -11.80 -16.94 0.14
CA GLY A 535 -11.22 -18.29 0.10
C GLY A 535 -9.70 -18.31 -0.03
N ALA A 536 -9.02 -17.16 0.05
CA ALA A 536 -7.56 -17.12 0.07
C ALA A 536 -7.02 -17.42 1.46
N THR A 537 -5.77 -17.90 1.53
CA THR A 537 -5.03 -18.02 2.81
C THR A 537 -4.16 -16.78 2.98
N PRO A 538 -4.38 -15.93 4.00
CA PRO A 538 -3.48 -14.81 4.32
C PRO A 538 -2.07 -15.30 4.68
N VAL A 539 -1.03 -14.60 4.20
CA VAL A 539 0.38 -15.02 4.36
C VAL A 539 1.35 -13.91 4.79
N ALA A 540 1.01 -12.63 4.60
CA ALA A 540 1.92 -11.51 4.86
C ALA A 540 1.19 -10.17 5.00
N VAL A 541 1.86 -9.20 5.61
CA VAL A 541 1.34 -7.86 5.94
C VAL A 541 2.29 -6.77 5.44
N THR A 542 1.74 -5.65 4.98
CA THR A 542 2.43 -4.36 4.81
C THR A 542 1.66 -3.27 5.57
N ASP A 543 2.30 -2.20 6.02
CA ASP A 543 1.62 -1.12 6.75
C ASP A 543 2.02 0.29 6.30
N CYS A 544 1.09 1.23 6.47
CA CYS A 544 1.33 2.66 6.32
C CYS A 544 0.78 3.39 7.55
N LEU A 545 1.67 3.78 8.45
CA LEU A 545 1.35 4.33 9.75
C LEU A 545 1.23 5.86 9.65
N ASN A 546 -0.01 6.37 9.66
CA ASN A 546 -0.30 7.79 9.49
C ASN A 546 -0.67 8.44 10.84
N PHE A 547 0.14 9.39 11.29
CA PHE A 547 0.07 10.02 12.62
C PHE A 547 0.39 11.53 12.56
N GLY A 548 0.02 12.25 13.62
CA GLY A 548 0.41 13.65 13.85
C GLY A 548 1.90 13.83 14.14
N SER A 549 2.28 14.91 14.84
CA SER A 549 3.69 15.16 15.17
C SER A 549 4.21 14.21 16.27
N PRO A 550 5.34 13.51 16.06
CA PRO A 550 5.99 12.67 17.08
C PRO A 550 6.68 13.50 18.19
N GLU A 551 6.61 14.83 18.11
CA GLU A 551 7.08 15.72 19.18
C GLU A 551 6.02 15.92 20.29
N ASP A 552 4.74 15.60 20.03
CA ASP A 552 3.72 15.49 21.10
C ASP A 552 3.80 14.09 21.74
N PRO A 553 4.05 14.00 23.07
CA PRO A 553 4.06 12.72 23.78
C PRO A 553 2.75 11.93 23.70
N ALA A 554 1.60 12.58 23.44
CA ALA A 554 0.31 11.92 23.25
C ALA A 554 0.24 11.17 21.91
N VAL A 555 0.58 11.84 20.81
CA VAL A 555 0.64 11.23 19.47
C VAL A 555 1.69 10.13 19.44
N MET A 556 2.86 10.36 20.05
CA MET A 556 3.93 9.38 20.09
C MET A 556 3.55 8.13 20.91
N TRP A 557 2.79 8.28 21.99
CA TRP A 557 2.22 7.15 22.73
C TRP A 557 1.22 6.37 21.88
N GLN A 558 0.33 7.05 21.15
CA GLN A 558 -0.61 6.39 20.23
C GLN A 558 0.12 5.61 19.13
N PHE A 559 1.20 6.17 18.57
CA PHE A 559 2.04 5.48 17.59
C PHE A 559 2.70 4.23 18.19
N ALA A 560 3.32 4.35 19.37
CA ALA A 560 3.99 3.24 20.04
C ALA A 560 3.02 2.07 20.33
N GLU A 561 1.81 2.38 20.78
CA GLU A 561 0.76 1.40 21.07
C GLU A 561 0.18 0.76 19.80
N ALA A 562 -0.01 1.52 18.73
CA ALA A 562 -0.45 0.97 17.44
C ALA A 562 0.59 0.01 16.83
N VAL A 563 1.87 0.39 16.83
CA VAL A 563 2.98 -0.50 16.39
C VAL A 563 3.04 -1.76 17.25
N ARG A 564 2.87 -1.63 18.57
CA ARG A 564 2.82 -2.77 19.49
C ARG A 564 1.63 -3.69 19.17
N GLY A 565 0.45 -3.12 18.91
CA GLY A 565 -0.77 -3.84 18.53
C GLY A 565 -0.60 -4.64 17.24
N LEU A 566 -0.09 -3.99 16.19
CA LEU A 566 0.17 -4.64 14.92
C LEU A 566 1.23 -5.75 15.05
N ALA A 567 2.33 -5.50 15.78
CA ALA A 567 3.39 -6.49 15.96
C ALA A 567 2.94 -7.71 16.78
N ASP A 568 2.18 -7.50 17.87
CA ASP A 568 1.58 -8.58 18.66
C ASP A 568 0.54 -9.37 17.82
N GLY A 569 -0.26 -8.68 17.01
CA GLY A 569 -1.27 -9.29 16.16
C GLY A 569 -0.70 -10.14 15.03
N CYS A 570 0.31 -9.63 14.32
CA CYS A 570 1.05 -10.35 13.28
C CYS A 570 1.73 -11.61 13.84
N GLN A 571 2.33 -11.50 15.04
CA GLN A 571 2.91 -12.64 15.74
C GLN A 571 1.85 -13.71 16.11
N GLN A 572 0.66 -13.28 16.56
CA GLN A 572 -0.44 -14.19 16.94
C GLN A 572 -1.07 -14.90 15.72
N LEU A 573 -1.29 -14.18 14.61
CA LEU A 573 -1.81 -14.76 13.37
C LEU A 573 -0.77 -15.59 12.61
N GLY A 574 0.52 -15.40 12.90
CA GLY A 574 1.61 -16.12 12.24
C GLY A 574 2.01 -15.56 10.88
N ILE A 575 1.63 -14.31 10.56
CA ILE A 575 1.94 -13.63 9.31
C ILE A 575 2.88 -12.43 9.57
N PRO A 576 4.02 -12.30 8.87
CA PRO A 576 4.98 -11.22 9.11
C PRO A 576 4.56 -9.90 8.47
N VAL A 577 4.98 -8.79 9.09
CA VAL A 577 5.15 -7.51 8.38
C VAL A 577 6.39 -7.61 7.50
N THR A 578 6.24 -7.42 6.19
CA THR A 578 7.33 -7.56 5.21
C THR A 578 8.01 -6.22 4.90
N GLY A 579 7.29 -5.11 5.07
CA GLY A 579 7.75 -3.74 4.87
C GLY A 579 6.58 -2.76 4.99
N GLY A 580 6.88 -1.47 5.08
CA GLY A 580 5.85 -0.44 5.28
C GLY A 580 6.42 0.97 5.25
N ASN A 581 5.59 1.94 5.64
CA ASN A 581 5.89 3.37 5.62
C ASN A 581 5.38 4.07 6.88
N VAL A 582 6.06 5.15 7.32
CA VAL A 582 5.59 6.00 8.42
C VAL A 582 5.42 7.44 7.94
N SER A 583 4.19 7.94 8.05
CA SER A 583 3.83 9.33 7.79
C SER A 583 3.54 10.04 9.11
N PHE A 584 4.45 10.92 9.51
CA PHE A 584 4.31 11.79 10.68
C PHE A 584 3.93 13.22 10.27
N TYR A 585 3.64 14.07 11.25
CA TYR A 585 3.27 15.49 11.07
C TYR A 585 1.99 15.72 10.25
N ASN A 586 1.08 14.74 10.19
CA ASN A 586 -0.27 14.92 9.65
C ASN A 586 -1.12 15.70 10.68
N GLN A 587 -0.86 17.01 10.79
CA GLN A 587 -1.59 17.92 11.66
C GLN A 587 -1.56 19.37 11.15
N THR A 588 -2.65 20.09 11.41
CA THR A 588 -2.77 21.52 11.12
C THR A 588 -2.92 22.28 12.44
N GLY A 589 -2.00 23.21 12.71
CA GLY A 589 -1.85 23.82 14.03
C GLY A 589 -1.70 22.76 15.13
N ALA A 590 -2.63 22.76 16.09
CA ALA A 590 -2.69 21.79 17.19
C ALA A 590 -3.62 20.58 16.95
N ALA A 591 -4.30 20.52 15.79
CA ALA A 591 -5.23 19.44 15.48
C ALA A 591 -4.53 18.36 14.64
N ALA A 592 -4.21 17.23 15.27
CA ALA A 592 -3.76 16.03 14.58
C ALA A 592 -4.93 15.23 14.03
N ILE A 593 -4.66 14.48 12.96
CA ILE A 593 -5.55 13.41 12.48
C ILE A 593 -5.79 12.37 13.58
N HIS A 594 -6.79 11.51 13.39
CA HIS A 594 -6.85 10.27 14.15
C HIS A 594 -5.64 9.37 13.83
N PRO A 595 -5.12 8.60 14.81
CA PRO A 595 -4.17 7.52 14.54
C PRO A 595 -4.70 6.62 13.42
N THR A 596 -3.99 6.52 12.30
CA THR A 596 -4.48 5.76 11.14
C THR A 596 -3.42 4.76 10.68
N PRO A 597 -3.28 3.62 11.38
CA PRO A 597 -2.49 2.50 10.92
C PRO A 597 -3.24 1.79 9.79
N VAL A 598 -2.84 2.04 8.55
CA VAL A 598 -3.39 1.34 7.38
C VAL A 598 -2.64 0.03 7.22
N VAL A 599 -3.36 -1.09 7.15
CA VAL A 599 -2.80 -2.44 7.09
C VAL A 599 -3.21 -3.09 5.78
N GLY A 600 -2.25 -3.50 4.97
CA GLY A 600 -2.47 -4.28 3.76
C GLY A 600 -2.11 -5.75 3.98
N VAL A 601 -3.00 -6.69 3.63
CA VAL A 601 -2.78 -8.13 3.80
C VAL A 601 -2.73 -8.82 2.45
N LEU A 602 -1.69 -9.63 2.23
CA LEU A 602 -1.54 -10.52 1.08
C LEU A 602 -2.01 -11.93 1.42
N GLY A 603 -2.82 -12.53 0.56
CA GLY A 603 -3.17 -13.94 0.58
C GLY A 603 -2.87 -14.68 -0.71
N VAL A 604 -2.92 -16.01 -0.67
CA VAL A 604 -2.65 -16.91 -1.82
C VAL A 604 -3.82 -17.87 -2.04
N LEU A 605 -4.13 -18.16 -3.30
CA LEU A 605 -5.01 -19.24 -3.73
C LEU A 605 -4.24 -20.19 -4.65
N ASP A 606 -4.32 -21.49 -4.41
CA ASP A 606 -3.72 -22.50 -5.31
C ASP A 606 -4.41 -22.51 -6.69
N ASP A 607 -5.72 -22.22 -6.74
CA ASP A 607 -6.49 -21.98 -7.97
C ASP A 607 -7.54 -20.88 -7.77
N VAL A 608 -7.46 -19.79 -8.55
CA VAL A 608 -8.44 -18.69 -8.59
C VAL A 608 -9.85 -19.11 -9.04
N SER A 609 -10.02 -20.31 -9.61
CA SER A 609 -11.34 -20.86 -9.91
C SER A 609 -12.17 -21.09 -8.64
N ALA A 610 -11.51 -21.39 -7.51
CA ALA A 610 -12.11 -21.68 -6.20
C ALA A 610 -12.47 -20.44 -5.36
N ARG A 611 -12.26 -19.22 -5.91
CA ARG A 611 -12.60 -17.96 -5.23
C ARG A 611 -14.06 -17.89 -4.78
N VAL A 612 -14.29 -17.15 -3.71
CA VAL A 612 -15.61 -16.84 -3.18
C VAL A 612 -15.89 -15.34 -3.38
N PRO A 613 -16.96 -14.95 -4.09
CA PRO A 613 -17.37 -13.55 -4.25
C PRO A 613 -18.32 -13.08 -3.14
N MET A 614 -18.43 -11.76 -2.92
CA MET A 614 -19.33 -11.16 -1.92
C MET A 614 -20.82 -11.35 -2.25
N GLY A 615 -21.14 -11.41 -3.55
CA GLY A 615 -22.50 -11.24 -4.06
C GLY A 615 -23.27 -12.55 -4.16
N PHE A 616 -24.48 -12.55 -3.58
CA PHE A 616 -25.39 -13.70 -3.60
C PHE A 616 -25.59 -14.25 -5.02
N ARG A 617 -25.47 -15.57 -5.19
CA ARG A 617 -25.70 -16.19 -6.49
C ARG A 617 -27.21 -16.18 -6.83
N PRO A 618 -27.60 -15.87 -8.07
CA PRO A 618 -28.98 -16.00 -8.51
C PRO A 618 -29.52 -17.41 -8.23
N ALA A 619 -30.65 -17.48 -7.54
CA ALA A 619 -31.19 -18.73 -7.01
C ALA A 619 -31.51 -19.75 -8.13
N THR A 620 -31.04 -20.99 -7.94
CA THR A 620 -31.48 -22.16 -8.70
C THR A 620 -32.37 -23.03 -7.81
N GLY A 621 -33.68 -22.99 -8.02
CA GLY A 621 -34.64 -23.64 -7.12
C GLY A 621 -34.86 -22.86 -5.83
N ASP A 622 -34.73 -23.53 -4.68
CA ASP A 622 -35.11 -23.00 -3.34
C ASP A 622 -34.12 -21.99 -2.73
N GLY A 623 -33.19 -21.44 -3.52
CA GLY A 623 -32.15 -20.51 -3.06
C GLY A 623 -31.06 -21.14 -2.19
N ASP A 624 -29.99 -20.38 -1.95
CA ASP A 624 -28.94 -20.76 -1.01
C ASP A 624 -29.40 -20.51 0.43
N LEU A 625 -28.88 -21.28 1.38
CA LEU A 625 -29.03 -21.02 2.81
C LEU A 625 -28.07 -19.90 3.24
N LEU A 626 -28.56 -18.92 3.99
CA LEU A 626 -27.76 -17.82 4.53
C LEU A 626 -27.36 -18.12 5.97
N TYR A 627 -26.06 -18.05 6.25
CA TYR A 627 -25.49 -18.23 7.58
C TYR A 627 -24.68 -17.01 8.01
N LEU A 628 -24.78 -16.67 9.30
CA LEU A 628 -23.85 -15.77 9.98
C LEU A 628 -22.79 -16.62 10.68
N LEU A 629 -21.52 -16.34 10.38
CA LEU A 629 -20.38 -16.83 11.15
C LEU A 629 -20.06 -15.85 12.29
N GLY A 630 -19.60 -16.37 13.43
CA GLY A 630 -19.21 -15.59 14.60
C GLY A 630 -20.39 -15.18 15.50
N GLU A 631 -20.15 -14.23 16.40
CA GLU A 631 -21.08 -13.83 17.46
C GLU A 631 -21.28 -12.32 17.48
N THR A 632 -22.53 -11.86 17.47
CA THR A 632 -22.84 -10.42 17.61
C THR A 632 -22.90 -10.02 19.07
N GLN A 633 -22.08 -9.04 19.47
CA GLN A 633 -22.14 -8.38 20.78
C GLN A 633 -22.75 -6.98 20.66
N CYS A 634 -23.10 -6.37 21.79
CA CYS A 634 -23.58 -4.99 21.82
C CYS A 634 -22.40 -4.00 21.82
N GLU A 635 -21.70 -3.92 20.69
CA GLU A 635 -20.53 -3.09 20.46
C GLU A 635 -20.89 -2.02 19.42
N LEU A 636 -21.09 -0.79 19.88
CA LEU A 636 -21.58 0.33 19.06
C LEU A 636 -20.65 1.55 19.12
N SER A 637 -19.63 1.48 19.97
CA SER A 637 -18.71 2.57 20.27
C SER A 637 -17.66 2.72 19.16
N GLY A 638 -17.66 3.87 18.49
CA GLY A 638 -16.85 4.15 17.30
C GLY A 638 -17.51 3.81 15.97
N SER A 639 -18.75 3.28 15.98
CA SER A 639 -19.39 2.72 14.79
C SER A 639 -19.92 3.75 13.79
N GLU A 640 -20.14 3.32 12.54
CA GLU A 640 -20.81 4.15 11.54
C GLU A 640 -22.25 4.50 11.98
N TRP A 641 -22.95 3.64 12.71
CA TRP A 641 -24.26 4.01 13.28
C TRP A 641 -24.13 5.19 14.27
N ALA A 642 -23.17 5.12 15.20
CA ALA A 642 -22.96 6.16 16.21
C ALA A 642 -22.56 7.49 15.56
N TRP A 643 -21.72 7.43 14.53
CA TRP A 643 -21.32 8.59 13.75
C TRP A 643 -22.47 9.17 12.93
N VAL A 644 -23.11 8.38 12.05
CA VAL A 644 -24.14 8.83 11.10
C VAL A 644 -25.42 9.30 11.79
N THR A 645 -25.80 8.69 12.92
CA THR A 645 -27.06 9.04 13.62
C THR A 645 -26.85 10.09 14.73
N HIS A 646 -25.69 10.13 15.38
CA HIS A 646 -25.48 10.98 16.56
C HIS A 646 -24.28 11.93 16.47
N GLY A 647 -23.43 11.82 15.45
CA GLY A 647 -22.15 12.55 15.38
C GLY A 647 -21.21 12.19 16.53
N HIS A 648 -21.32 10.96 17.05
CA HIS A 648 -20.68 10.52 18.28
C HIS A 648 -19.40 9.74 18.00
N LEU A 649 -18.36 10.02 18.78
CA LEU A 649 -17.15 9.24 18.89
C LEU A 649 -16.79 9.12 20.37
N GLY A 650 -16.92 7.92 20.92
CA GLY A 650 -16.64 7.62 22.32
C GLY A 650 -16.88 6.13 22.63
N GLY A 651 -16.46 5.71 23.82
CA GLY A 651 -16.50 4.33 24.28
C GLY A 651 -15.24 3.55 23.89
N ARG A 652 -15.37 2.24 23.73
CA ARG A 652 -14.27 1.34 23.34
C ARG A 652 -14.58 0.65 22.02
N PRO A 653 -13.60 0.48 21.12
CA PRO A 653 -13.84 -0.21 19.86
C PRO A 653 -14.18 -1.70 20.13
N PRO A 654 -14.72 -2.43 19.13
CA PRO A 654 -15.06 -3.84 19.25
C PRO A 654 -13.92 -4.71 19.80
N ALA A 655 -14.26 -5.75 20.55
CA ALA A 655 -13.28 -6.67 21.10
C ALA A 655 -12.67 -7.55 19.99
N VAL A 656 -11.34 -7.44 19.80
CA VAL A 656 -10.62 -8.22 18.78
C VAL A 656 -10.11 -9.57 19.33
N ASP A 657 -10.51 -10.65 18.67
CA ASP A 657 -10.08 -12.03 18.96
C ASP A 657 -9.48 -12.68 17.69
N LEU A 658 -8.16 -12.56 17.56
CA LEU A 658 -7.44 -13.04 16.38
C LEU A 658 -7.39 -14.58 16.28
N GLU A 659 -7.71 -15.33 17.34
CA GLU A 659 -7.88 -16.79 17.22
C GLU A 659 -9.20 -17.12 16.51
N LYS A 660 -10.28 -16.36 16.77
CA LYS A 660 -11.54 -16.47 16.03
C LYS A 660 -11.37 -16.05 14.56
N GLU A 661 -10.62 -14.99 14.28
CA GLU A 661 -10.30 -14.60 12.89
C GLU A 661 -9.54 -15.71 12.16
N ARG A 662 -8.50 -16.29 12.79
CA ARG A 662 -7.75 -17.41 12.20
C ARG A 662 -8.63 -18.64 11.97
N ALA A 663 -9.53 -18.95 12.90
CA ALA A 663 -10.48 -20.06 12.76
C ALA A 663 -11.48 -19.82 11.60
N LEU A 664 -12.02 -18.61 11.48
CA LEU A 664 -12.88 -18.19 10.37
C LEU A 664 -12.13 -18.33 9.04
N GLY A 665 -10.90 -17.84 8.95
CA GLY A 665 -10.10 -17.93 7.72
C GLY A 665 -9.78 -19.37 7.31
N LEU A 666 -9.52 -20.28 8.27
CA LEU A 666 -9.35 -21.70 8.01
C LEU A 666 -10.64 -22.36 7.48
N VAL A 667 -11.81 -21.97 7.99
CA VAL A 667 -13.11 -22.40 7.45
C VAL A 667 -13.27 -21.89 6.01
N MET A 668 -13.04 -20.60 5.76
CA MET A 668 -13.27 -20.00 4.45
C MET A 668 -12.34 -20.53 3.36
N ALA A 669 -11.04 -20.67 3.63
CA ALA A 669 -10.08 -21.25 2.68
C ALA A 669 -10.47 -22.70 2.30
N ARG A 670 -10.82 -23.53 3.28
CA ARG A 670 -11.29 -24.91 3.03
C ARG A 670 -12.63 -24.95 2.30
N ALA A 671 -13.57 -24.08 2.66
CA ALA A 671 -14.90 -24.03 2.06
C ALA A 671 -14.88 -23.54 0.61
N GLY A 672 -14.04 -22.56 0.27
CA GLY A 672 -13.79 -22.12 -1.10
C GLY A 672 -13.16 -23.24 -1.94
N ALA A 673 -12.04 -23.81 -1.47
CA ALA A 673 -11.32 -24.89 -2.15
C ALA A 673 -12.18 -26.15 -2.42
N THR A 674 -13.22 -26.39 -1.62
CA THR A 674 -14.13 -27.54 -1.77
C THR A 674 -15.51 -27.18 -2.36
N GLY A 675 -15.73 -25.91 -2.73
CA GLY A 675 -17.00 -25.46 -3.33
C GLY A 675 -18.21 -25.55 -2.39
N LEU A 676 -17.99 -25.51 -1.08
CA LEU A 676 -19.06 -25.58 -0.06
C LEU A 676 -19.85 -24.28 0.06
N VAL A 677 -19.31 -23.15 -0.41
CA VAL A 677 -19.92 -21.83 -0.34
C VAL A 677 -20.12 -21.22 -1.73
N SER A 678 -21.21 -20.48 -1.89
CA SER A 678 -21.58 -19.78 -3.11
C SER A 678 -21.05 -18.34 -3.11
N SER A 679 -21.19 -17.67 -1.97
CA SER A 679 -20.70 -16.32 -1.71
C SER A 679 -20.41 -16.15 -0.24
N ALA A 680 -19.52 -15.22 0.09
CA ALA A 680 -19.18 -14.84 1.45
C ALA A 680 -18.70 -13.39 1.46
N HIS A 681 -19.10 -12.65 2.48
CA HIS A 681 -18.81 -11.23 2.65
C HIS A 681 -18.51 -10.97 4.12
N ASP A 682 -17.55 -10.10 4.39
CA ASP A 682 -17.16 -9.67 5.73
C ASP A 682 -18.30 -8.90 6.47
N LEU A 683 -18.11 -8.66 7.77
CA LEU A 683 -18.97 -7.76 8.57
C LEU A 683 -18.09 -6.70 9.25
N SER A 684 -17.87 -5.61 8.51
CA SER A 684 -17.10 -4.41 8.86
C SER A 684 -18.04 -3.26 9.25
N ASP A 685 -17.74 -2.03 8.85
CA ASP A 685 -18.54 -0.82 9.06
C ASP A 685 -20.01 -1.04 8.64
N GLY A 686 -20.95 -0.61 9.49
CA GLY A 686 -22.39 -0.78 9.28
C GLY A 686 -22.95 -2.19 9.56
N GLY A 687 -22.09 -3.18 9.80
CA GLY A 687 -22.47 -4.51 10.31
C GLY A 687 -23.29 -5.38 9.33
N LEU A 688 -24.08 -6.31 9.90
CA LEU A 688 -24.87 -7.28 9.13
C LEU A 688 -25.84 -6.60 8.15
N ALA A 689 -26.37 -5.44 8.51
CA ALA A 689 -27.30 -4.70 7.69
C ALA A 689 -26.65 -4.20 6.39
N GLN A 690 -25.41 -3.69 6.46
CA GLN A 690 -24.61 -3.31 5.30
C GLN A 690 -24.31 -4.53 4.44
N ALA A 691 -23.75 -5.59 5.03
CA ALA A 691 -23.36 -6.80 4.32
C ALA A 691 -24.53 -7.44 3.55
N LEU A 692 -25.73 -7.49 4.15
CA LEU A 692 -26.94 -7.96 3.47
C LEU A 692 -27.32 -7.10 2.26
N VAL A 693 -27.24 -5.77 2.38
CA VAL A 693 -27.55 -4.85 1.26
C VAL A 693 -26.52 -5.03 0.13
N GLU A 694 -25.23 -5.06 0.43
CA GLU A 694 -24.19 -5.19 -0.59
C GLU A 694 -24.23 -6.55 -1.29
N SER A 695 -24.32 -7.67 -0.54
CA SER A 695 -24.47 -9.01 -1.11
C SER A 695 -25.71 -9.15 -2.00
N CYS A 696 -26.83 -8.50 -1.63
CA CYS A 696 -28.05 -8.45 -2.45
C CYS A 696 -27.86 -7.60 -3.72
N LEU A 697 -27.37 -6.37 -3.59
CA LEU A 697 -27.25 -5.42 -4.69
C LEU A 697 -26.19 -5.85 -5.72
N ARG A 698 -25.12 -6.51 -5.29
CA ARG A 698 -24.00 -6.95 -6.14
C ARG A 698 -24.44 -7.78 -7.35
N ARG A 699 -25.52 -8.57 -7.22
CA ARG A 699 -26.06 -9.43 -8.30
C ARG A 699 -27.58 -9.31 -8.48
N ASN A 700 -28.22 -8.34 -7.82
CA ASN A 700 -29.67 -8.13 -7.81
C ASN A 700 -30.46 -9.39 -7.39
N VAL A 701 -30.08 -9.98 -6.25
CA VAL A 701 -30.69 -11.18 -5.66
C VAL A 701 -31.24 -10.81 -4.29
N GLY A 702 -32.51 -11.10 -4.02
CA GLY A 702 -33.12 -10.80 -2.72
C GLY A 702 -32.80 -11.84 -1.64
N ALA A 703 -33.27 -11.58 -0.43
CA ALA A 703 -33.10 -12.48 0.72
C ALA A 703 -34.30 -12.39 1.67
N SER A 704 -34.64 -13.51 2.30
CA SER A 704 -35.51 -13.60 3.48
C SER A 704 -34.62 -13.91 4.67
N VAL A 705 -34.64 -13.04 5.68
CA VAL A 705 -33.70 -13.07 6.81
C VAL A 705 -34.46 -13.02 8.13
N HIS A 706 -34.28 -14.06 8.92
CA HIS A 706 -34.59 -14.12 10.34
C HIS A 706 -33.34 -13.74 11.15
N LEU A 707 -33.48 -12.84 12.13
CA LEU A 707 -32.36 -12.43 12.98
C LEU A 707 -32.16 -13.42 14.14
N PRO A 708 -30.91 -13.71 14.57
CA PRO A 708 -30.67 -14.66 15.65
C PRO A 708 -31.22 -14.19 17.01
N ASP A 709 -31.72 -15.13 17.82
CA ASP A 709 -32.06 -14.89 19.23
C ASP A 709 -30.84 -14.41 20.05
N GLY A 710 -31.11 -13.69 21.13
CA GLY A 710 -30.12 -13.33 22.16
C GLY A 710 -29.60 -11.89 22.12
N GLN A 711 -29.79 -11.19 21.00
CA GLN A 711 -29.61 -9.73 20.89
C GLN A 711 -30.91 -9.06 20.43
N THR A 712 -31.03 -7.75 20.67
CA THR A 712 -32.09 -6.95 20.03
C THR A 712 -31.85 -6.86 18.53
N GLU A 713 -32.93 -6.73 17.75
CA GLU A 713 -32.93 -6.64 16.29
C GLU A 713 -31.99 -5.55 15.78
N PHE A 714 -32.00 -4.38 16.42
CA PHE A 714 -31.08 -3.28 16.14
C PHE A 714 -29.60 -3.68 16.30
N VAL A 715 -29.24 -4.34 17.40
CA VAL A 715 -27.86 -4.79 17.66
C VAL A 715 -27.45 -5.89 16.68
N ASN A 716 -28.34 -6.82 16.35
CA ASN A 716 -28.09 -7.85 15.33
C ASN A 716 -27.74 -7.24 13.96
N LEU A 717 -28.42 -6.16 13.58
CA LEU A 717 -28.23 -5.48 12.29
C LEU A 717 -26.99 -4.58 12.27
N PHE A 718 -26.81 -3.71 13.26
CA PHE A 718 -25.87 -2.57 13.18
C PHE A 718 -24.67 -2.63 14.14
N SER A 719 -24.47 -3.73 14.86
CA SER A 719 -23.22 -3.96 15.61
C SER A 719 -22.09 -4.33 14.66
N GLU A 720 -20.90 -3.82 14.96
CA GLU A 720 -19.65 -3.98 14.19
C GLU A 720 -18.65 -4.92 14.89
N SER A 721 -19.15 -5.86 15.72
CA SER A 721 -18.34 -6.95 16.29
C SER A 721 -17.46 -7.65 15.24
N ALA A 722 -16.19 -7.87 15.58
CA ALA A 722 -15.19 -8.53 14.73
C ALA A 722 -15.42 -10.06 14.60
N ALA A 723 -14.60 -10.74 13.80
CA ALA A 723 -14.64 -12.19 13.55
C ALA A 723 -16.00 -12.74 13.09
N ARG A 724 -16.70 -11.98 12.24
CA ARG A 724 -17.98 -12.35 11.62
C ARG A 724 -17.93 -12.25 10.10
N ALA A 725 -18.66 -13.14 9.42
CA ALA A 725 -18.88 -13.12 7.98
C ALA A 725 -20.29 -13.64 7.64
N LEU A 726 -20.89 -13.09 6.59
CA LEU A 726 -22.16 -13.52 5.99
C LEU A 726 -21.87 -14.49 4.85
N VAL A 727 -22.45 -15.69 4.86
CA VAL A 727 -22.12 -16.76 3.90
C VAL A 727 -23.38 -17.35 3.28
N SER A 728 -23.41 -17.51 1.95
CA SER A 728 -24.44 -18.29 1.24
C SER A 728 -23.93 -19.70 0.91
N VAL A 729 -24.70 -20.72 1.30
CA VAL A 729 -24.36 -22.14 1.18
C VAL A 729 -25.38 -22.83 0.27
N PRO A 730 -24.94 -23.49 -0.83
CA PRO A 730 -25.81 -24.28 -1.70
C PRO A 730 -26.58 -25.37 -0.94
N ARG A 731 -27.80 -25.65 -1.39
CA ARG A 731 -28.60 -26.78 -0.89
C ARG A 731 -27.86 -28.10 -1.08
N GLY A 732 -27.81 -28.92 -0.01
CA GLY A 732 -27.10 -30.19 0.04
C GLY A 732 -25.67 -30.08 0.58
N HIS A 733 -25.09 -28.88 0.66
CA HIS A 733 -23.75 -28.66 1.21
C HIS A 733 -23.77 -28.31 2.71
N GLU A 734 -24.94 -28.04 3.29
CA GLU A 734 -25.08 -27.49 4.65
C GLU A 734 -24.44 -28.37 5.73
N LYS A 735 -24.56 -29.70 5.62
CA LYS A 735 -23.97 -30.62 6.63
C LYS A 735 -22.45 -30.61 6.62
N ALA A 736 -21.84 -30.49 5.45
CA ALA A 736 -20.39 -30.44 5.32
C ALA A 736 -19.85 -29.09 5.81
N PHE A 737 -20.52 -28.00 5.47
CA PHE A 737 -20.17 -26.65 5.94
C PHE A 737 -20.30 -26.52 7.47
N LEU A 738 -21.40 -27.00 8.06
CA LEU A 738 -21.60 -26.98 9.51
C LEU A 738 -20.58 -27.86 10.26
N ALA A 739 -20.22 -29.03 9.71
CA ALA A 739 -19.18 -29.87 10.27
C ALA A 739 -17.80 -29.18 10.25
N LEU A 740 -17.47 -28.48 9.15
CA LEU A 740 -16.23 -27.71 9.02
C LEU A 740 -16.17 -26.53 10.02
N CYS A 741 -17.27 -25.80 10.19
CA CYS A 741 -17.36 -24.74 11.21
C CYS A 741 -17.16 -25.31 12.62
N SER A 742 -17.80 -26.45 12.92
CA SER A 742 -17.65 -27.14 14.21
C SER A 742 -16.25 -27.68 14.46
N GLU A 743 -15.51 -28.12 13.43
CA GLU A 743 -14.12 -28.58 13.55
C GLU A 743 -13.19 -27.45 14.01
N GLN A 744 -13.42 -26.23 13.51
CA GLN A 744 -12.65 -25.02 13.83
C GLN A 744 -13.23 -24.22 15.01
N ASN A 745 -14.31 -24.70 15.64
CA ASN A 745 -15.05 -24.00 16.71
C ASN A 745 -15.59 -22.61 16.32
N VAL A 746 -15.93 -22.41 15.04
CA VAL A 746 -16.55 -21.17 14.54
C VAL A 746 -18.06 -21.20 14.82
N PRO A 747 -18.62 -20.25 15.60
CA PRO A 747 -20.05 -20.15 15.84
C PRO A 747 -20.83 -19.89 14.54
N VAL A 748 -22.02 -20.47 14.44
CA VAL A 748 -22.90 -20.37 13.27
C VAL A 748 -24.34 -20.10 13.71
N ALA A 749 -24.99 -19.13 13.08
CA ALA A 749 -26.44 -18.99 13.09
C ALA A 749 -27.01 -19.10 11.66
N LEU A 750 -28.10 -19.84 11.48
CA LEU A 750 -28.87 -19.82 10.24
C LEU A 750 -29.71 -18.54 10.20
N LEU A 751 -29.49 -17.70 9.20
CA LEU A 751 -30.25 -16.46 8.99
C LEU A 751 -31.47 -16.68 8.09
N GLY A 752 -31.40 -17.52 7.06
CA GLY A 752 -32.51 -17.67 6.13
C GLY A 752 -32.08 -18.13 4.75
N THR A 753 -32.59 -17.49 3.70
CA THR A 753 -32.38 -17.93 2.30
C THR A 753 -32.30 -16.78 1.30
N THR A 754 -31.48 -16.94 0.25
CA THR A 754 -31.59 -16.08 -0.95
C THR A 754 -32.89 -16.36 -1.70
N THR A 755 -33.44 -15.35 -2.37
CA THR A 755 -34.72 -15.46 -3.10
C THR A 755 -34.65 -14.84 -4.48
N GLY A 756 -35.52 -15.30 -5.39
CA GLY A 756 -35.69 -14.71 -6.72
C GLY A 756 -36.52 -13.42 -6.75
N ASN A 757 -37.10 -13.00 -5.63
CA ASN A 757 -37.80 -11.73 -5.52
C ASN A 757 -36.78 -10.61 -5.28
N PRO A 758 -36.84 -9.45 -5.96
CA PRO A 758 -35.90 -8.35 -5.77
C PRO A 758 -36.25 -7.52 -4.52
N VAL A 759 -36.22 -8.18 -3.36
CA VAL A 759 -36.57 -7.62 -2.03
C VAL A 759 -35.57 -8.17 -1.01
N LEU A 760 -35.09 -7.30 -0.12
CA LEU A 760 -34.50 -7.70 1.16
C LEU A 760 -35.62 -7.64 2.21
N ASP A 761 -36.01 -8.81 2.72
CA ASP A 761 -37.05 -8.98 3.74
C ASP A 761 -36.38 -9.40 5.05
N ILE A 762 -36.43 -8.52 6.05
CA ILE A 762 -36.02 -8.84 7.42
C ILE A 762 -37.30 -9.20 8.19
N GLU A 763 -37.48 -10.49 8.41
CA GLU A 763 -38.75 -11.08 8.84
C GLU A 763 -39.26 -10.43 10.12
N HIS A 764 -40.56 -10.11 10.13
CA HIS A 764 -41.27 -9.40 11.21
C HIS A 764 -40.84 -7.93 11.45
N LEU A 765 -39.85 -7.40 10.72
CA LEU A 765 -39.46 -5.99 10.76
C LEU A 765 -39.93 -5.25 9.51
N PHE A 766 -39.25 -5.44 8.38
CA PHE A 766 -39.50 -4.66 7.17
C PHE A 766 -39.05 -5.40 5.91
N ALA A 767 -39.65 -5.02 4.79
CA ALA A 767 -39.20 -5.36 3.45
C ALA A 767 -38.83 -4.08 2.68
N ILE A 768 -37.70 -4.10 1.97
CA ILE A 768 -37.25 -3.01 1.08
C ILE A 768 -36.94 -3.61 -0.30
N SER A 769 -37.38 -2.95 -1.37
CA SER A 769 -37.03 -3.38 -2.73
C SER A 769 -35.54 -3.13 -3.00
N LEU A 770 -34.92 -3.97 -3.83
CA LEU A 770 -33.53 -3.73 -4.24
C LEU A 770 -33.37 -2.44 -5.06
N ASP A 771 -34.44 -1.93 -5.67
CA ASP A 771 -34.41 -0.65 -6.37
C ASP A 771 -34.37 0.54 -5.40
N GLU A 772 -35.13 0.52 -4.31
CA GLU A 772 -35.09 1.56 -3.25
C GLU A 772 -33.73 1.54 -2.52
N LEU A 773 -33.21 0.35 -2.20
CA LEU A 773 -31.87 0.20 -1.64
C LEU A 773 -30.80 0.73 -2.59
N ARG A 774 -30.90 0.43 -3.88
CA ARG A 774 -29.94 0.93 -4.88
C ARG A 774 -30.00 2.45 -5.00
N GLU A 775 -31.20 3.05 -5.05
CA GLU A 775 -31.37 4.50 -5.12
C GLU A 775 -30.69 5.19 -3.94
N ALA A 776 -30.95 4.73 -2.71
CA ALA A 776 -30.30 5.25 -1.50
C ALA A 776 -28.78 5.05 -1.49
N TRP A 777 -28.29 3.85 -1.82
CA TRP A 777 -26.87 3.48 -1.75
C TRP A 777 -26.00 4.15 -2.83
N THR A 778 -26.57 4.43 -4.01
CA THR A 778 -25.81 4.96 -5.17
C THR A 778 -25.84 6.48 -5.35
N ALA A 779 -26.77 7.18 -4.71
CA ALA A 779 -26.98 8.61 -4.96
C ALA A 779 -25.89 9.53 -4.35
N THR A 780 -25.25 9.14 -3.24
CA THR A 780 -24.49 10.07 -2.38
C THR A 780 -23.27 10.70 -3.05
N LEU A 781 -22.28 9.92 -3.50
CA LEU A 781 -21.08 10.50 -4.13
C LEU A 781 -21.39 11.24 -5.45
N PRO A 782 -22.26 10.73 -6.36
CA PRO A 782 -22.67 11.47 -7.55
C PRO A 782 -23.39 12.80 -7.23
N ASN A 783 -24.17 12.88 -6.16
CA ASN A 783 -24.80 14.13 -5.74
C ASN A 783 -23.80 15.15 -5.16
N LEU A 784 -22.77 14.68 -4.45
CA LEU A 784 -21.73 15.54 -3.87
C LEU A 784 -20.71 16.03 -4.92
N PHE A 785 -20.35 15.19 -5.88
CA PHE A 785 -19.20 15.43 -6.78
C PHE A 785 -19.52 15.37 -8.29
N GLY A 786 -20.66 14.82 -8.69
CA GLY A 786 -21.00 14.55 -10.10
C GLY A 786 -21.59 15.73 -10.89
N ALA A 787 -21.97 16.83 -10.23
CA ALA A 787 -22.60 17.99 -10.89
C ALA A 787 -21.93 19.31 -10.51
N GLY A 788 -20.85 19.68 -11.20
CA GLY A 788 -20.29 21.04 -11.12
C GLY A 788 -18.76 21.16 -11.05
N ALA A 789 -18.01 20.06 -10.95
CA ALA A 789 -16.56 20.06 -10.99
C ALA A 789 -16.00 20.26 -12.42
N ALA A 790 -16.33 21.40 -13.04
CA ALA A 790 -15.57 21.88 -14.19
C ALA A 790 -14.20 22.32 -13.69
N ILE A 791 -13.21 21.42 -13.77
CA ILE A 791 -11.80 21.77 -13.56
C ILE A 791 -11.48 22.97 -14.44
N PRO A 792 -10.99 24.11 -13.89
CA PRO A 792 -10.54 25.22 -14.71
C PRO A 792 -9.32 24.76 -15.51
N ALA A 793 -9.54 24.46 -16.79
CA ALA A 793 -8.47 24.14 -17.74
C ALA A 793 -7.71 25.41 -18.14
N ASP A 794 -7.14 26.10 -17.16
CA ASP A 794 -6.29 27.29 -17.33
C ASP A 794 -4.95 27.05 -16.62
N GLY A 795 -4.16 26.19 -17.27
CA GLY A 795 -2.87 25.66 -16.80
C GLY A 795 -1.91 25.35 -17.94
N ALA A 796 -1.98 26.13 -19.02
CA ALA A 796 -1.02 26.16 -20.14
C ALA A 796 -0.69 24.80 -20.82
N VAL A 797 -1.66 24.21 -21.52
CA VAL A 797 -1.33 23.41 -22.72
C VAL A 797 -0.82 24.38 -23.79
N GLY A 798 0.48 24.65 -23.78
CA GLY A 798 1.14 25.38 -24.86
C GLY A 798 0.96 24.63 -26.17
N THR A 799 0.21 25.21 -27.11
CA THR A 799 0.01 24.62 -28.43
C THR A 799 1.35 24.30 -29.08
N LEU A 800 1.62 23.02 -29.34
CA LEU A 800 2.77 22.55 -30.09
C LEU A 800 2.64 23.04 -31.54
N SER A 801 3.12 24.26 -31.79
CA SER A 801 3.40 24.75 -33.13
C SER A 801 4.42 23.82 -33.78
N ALA A 802 4.08 23.24 -34.92
CA ALA A 802 5.01 22.44 -35.71
C ALA A 802 6.31 23.22 -35.95
N ALA A 803 7.45 22.54 -35.81
CA ALA A 803 8.76 23.14 -36.02
C ALA A 803 8.93 23.59 -37.49
N PRO A 804 9.57 24.74 -37.75
CA PRO A 804 9.71 25.27 -39.11
C PRO A 804 10.69 24.42 -39.93
N SER A 805 10.29 24.06 -41.16
CA SER A 805 11.18 23.38 -42.12
C SER A 805 12.32 24.29 -42.55
N ILE A 806 13.54 23.74 -42.60
CA ILE A 806 14.76 24.45 -42.99
C ILE A 806 14.62 25.04 -44.40
N ALA A 807 15.01 26.30 -44.55
CA ALA A 807 14.94 27.02 -45.82
C ALA A 807 16.03 26.55 -46.80
N GLY A 808 15.60 26.03 -47.96
CA GLY A 808 16.41 25.91 -49.17
C GLY A 808 15.71 26.63 -50.31
N GLY A 809 16.14 27.85 -50.64
CA GLY A 809 15.52 28.63 -51.72
C GLY A 809 16.21 28.43 -53.07
N THR A 810 15.43 28.42 -54.16
CA THR A 810 15.74 29.14 -55.42
C THR A 810 14.55 29.14 -56.39
N THR A 811 14.26 30.35 -56.92
CA THR A 811 13.79 30.67 -58.29
C THR A 811 12.50 30.07 -58.91
N ALA A 812 11.62 31.01 -59.27
CA ALA A 812 11.00 31.22 -60.60
C ALA A 812 9.68 30.51 -61.02
N GLU A 813 8.69 31.38 -61.29
CA GLU A 813 7.77 31.43 -62.45
C GLU A 813 6.59 30.42 -62.64
N ASP A 814 5.54 31.01 -63.23
CA ASP A 814 4.41 30.46 -64.01
C ASP A 814 3.21 29.69 -63.38
N ALA A 815 2.09 30.43 -63.32
CA ALA A 815 0.87 30.25 -64.15
C ALA A 815 -0.13 29.07 -63.95
N ASP A 816 -1.33 29.48 -63.49
CA ASP A 816 -2.66 29.27 -64.11
C ASP A 816 -3.56 28.04 -63.80
N ALA A 817 -4.87 28.33 -63.84
CA ALA A 817 -6.05 27.50 -64.17
C ALA A 817 -6.52 26.29 -63.30
N THR A 818 -7.48 26.57 -62.40
CA THR A 818 -8.81 25.91 -62.25
C THR A 818 -8.98 24.39 -62.04
N LEU A 819 -9.86 24.01 -61.08
CA LEU A 819 -11.16 23.32 -61.31
C LEU A 819 -11.98 23.22 -59.97
N PRO A 820 -13.32 23.05 -59.98
CA PRO A 820 -14.15 23.23 -58.77
C PRO A 820 -14.88 21.97 -58.22
N GLY A 821 -15.18 22.01 -56.91
CA GLY A 821 -16.51 21.69 -56.38
C GLY A 821 -16.81 20.28 -55.82
N ALA A 822 -17.08 20.21 -54.52
CA ALA A 822 -18.15 19.41 -53.89
C ALA A 822 -18.27 19.79 -52.39
N ALA A 823 -19.49 19.78 -51.81
CA ALA A 823 -19.71 20.11 -50.40
C ALA A 823 -20.84 19.30 -49.76
N ALA A 824 -20.65 18.98 -48.47
CA ALA A 824 -21.63 18.66 -47.41
C ALA A 824 -22.65 17.51 -47.60
N SER A 825 -22.73 16.60 -46.60
CA SER A 825 -23.86 16.56 -45.64
C SER A 825 -23.93 15.25 -44.81
N THR A 826 -24.23 15.42 -43.52
CA THR A 826 -24.60 14.45 -42.46
C THR A 826 -25.84 13.57 -42.72
N VAL A 827 -25.95 12.40 -42.04
CA VAL A 827 -27.11 11.80 -41.28
C VAL A 827 -26.54 10.62 -40.45
N ALA A 828 -26.56 10.55 -39.10
CA ALA A 828 -27.61 10.14 -38.13
C ALA A 828 -28.15 8.68 -38.24
N ALA A 829 -28.47 8.04 -37.10
CA ALA A 829 -28.77 6.60 -36.99
C ALA A 829 -30.13 6.30 -36.30
N THR A 830 -30.75 5.17 -36.63
CA THR A 830 -31.97 4.61 -35.98
C THR A 830 -32.01 3.07 -36.07
N ALA A 831 -32.63 2.40 -35.11
CA ALA A 831 -32.74 0.94 -34.98
C ALA A 831 -34.03 0.33 -35.58
N ALA A 832 -34.07 -1.00 -35.80
CA ALA A 832 -35.28 -1.86 -35.77
C ALA A 832 -34.93 -3.38 -35.91
N GLU A 833 -35.92 -4.25 -35.65
CA GLU A 833 -35.83 -5.71 -35.38
C GLU A 833 -36.01 -6.66 -36.61
N VAL A 834 -35.99 -8.00 -36.38
CA VAL A 834 -37.02 -9.03 -36.76
C VAL A 834 -36.50 -10.39 -37.35
N ALA A 835 -36.83 -11.48 -36.62
CA ALA A 835 -37.23 -12.89 -36.96
C ALA A 835 -36.38 -13.98 -37.69
N GLU A 836 -36.36 -15.15 -37.01
CA GLU A 836 -36.59 -16.58 -37.39
C GLU A 836 -36.43 -17.15 -38.83
N ALA A 837 -35.88 -18.38 -38.89
CA ALA A 837 -36.32 -19.48 -39.79
C ALA A 837 -35.86 -20.88 -39.33
N GLN A 838 -36.58 -21.93 -39.76
CA GLN A 838 -36.33 -23.37 -39.54
C GLN A 838 -36.00 -24.10 -40.88
N ASP A 839 -35.64 -25.38 -41.00
CA ASP A 839 -35.42 -26.52 -40.08
C ASP A 839 -34.48 -27.58 -40.76
N ASP A 840 -34.07 -28.66 -40.07
CA ASP A 840 -33.96 -30.05 -40.58
C ASP A 840 -33.02 -31.00 -39.77
N ALA A 841 -33.43 -32.28 -39.71
CA ALA A 841 -32.70 -33.47 -39.21
C ALA A 841 -33.08 -34.67 -40.15
N PRO A 842 -32.63 -35.96 -39.99
CA PRO A 842 -31.92 -36.61 -38.87
C PRO A 842 -30.87 -37.70 -39.29
N ALA A 843 -30.59 -38.62 -38.34
CA ALA A 843 -29.93 -39.94 -38.44
C ALA A 843 -28.38 -39.98 -38.49
N ALA A 844 -27.65 -41.01 -38.04
CA ALA A 844 -27.77 -42.10 -37.04
C ALA A 844 -26.67 -43.13 -37.39
N ASP A 845 -25.75 -43.46 -36.48
CA ASP A 845 -25.24 -44.83 -36.18
C ASP A 845 -23.91 -44.83 -35.38
N ALA A 846 -23.80 -45.82 -34.50
CA ALA A 846 -22.56 -46.40 -33.94
C ALA A 846 -22.40 -47.83 -34.56
N PRO A 847 -21.31 -48.62 -34.41
CA PRO A 847 -20.29 -48.69 -33.34
C PRO A 847 -18.84 -48.57 -33.93
N ASP A 848 -17.73 -49.17 -33.47
CA ASP A 848 -17.45 -50.25 -32.51
C ASP A 848 -15.99 -50.22 -31.95
N VAL A 849 -15.69 -51.15 -31.03
CA VAL A 849 -14.45 -51.27 -30.23
C VAL A 849 -13.44 -52.26 -30.87
N PRO A 850 -12.13 -52.20 -30.51
CA PRO A 850 -11.53 -53.31 -29.74
C PRO A 850 -10.53 -52.80 -28.66
N THR A 851 -10.43 -53.25 -27.40
CA THR A 851 -10.36 -54.59 -26.73
C THR A 851 -9.08 -55.41 -26.93
N ALA A 852 -8.18 -55.36 -25.93
CA ALA A 852 -7.34 -56.45 -25.34
C ALA A 852 -6.57 -55.82 -24.14
N ALA A 853 -6.51 -56.35 -22.90
CA ALA A 853 -6.19 -57.70 -22.39
C ALA A 853 -4.73 -58.10 -22.68
N ASP A 854 -3.88 -58.59 -21.75
CA ASP A 854 -4.08 -59.13 -20.38
C ASP A 854 -2.87 -58.87 -19.45
N GLU A 855 -3.03 -59.20 -18.16
CA GLU A 855 -1.99 -59.31 -17.09
C GLU A 855 -1.08 -60.58 -17.27
N PRO A 856 -0.35 -61.18 -16.28
CA PRO A 856 -0.03 -60.79 -14.89
C PRO A 856 1.44 -61.06 -14.43
N VAL A 857 1.76 -60.68 -13.17
CA VAL A 857 2.82 -61.33 -12.36
C VAL A 857 2.35 -61.48 -10.90
N GLU A 858 2.50 -62.68 -10.35
CA GLU A 858 2.07 -63.06 -9.00
C GLU A 858 3.02 -62.59 -7.88
N ALA A 859 2.40 -62.18 -6.77
CA ALA A 859 2.60 -62.59 -5.37
C ALA A 859 3.96 -63.07 -4.85
N ASP A 860 4.35 -62.54 -3.67
CA ASP A 860 4.94 -63.37 -2.62
C ASP A 860 4.62 -62.84 -1.20
N ALA A 861 4.25 -63.76 -0.31
CA ALA A 861 4.10 -63.62 1.14
C ALA A 861 3.98 -65.05 1.71
N PRO A 862 4.58 -65.36 2.88
CA PRO A 862 3.75 -65.34 4.09
C PRO A 862 4.45 -65.09 5.45
N ALA A 863 3.63 -64.67 6.42
CA ALA A 863 3.56 -65.06 7.84
C ALA A 863 4.81 -65.07 8.77
N ASP A 864 4.66 -64.48 9.97
CA ASP A 864 4.36 -65.31 11.18
C ASP A 864 3.63 -64.52 12.31
N GLU A 865 3.16 -65.23 13.34
CA GLU A 865 1.97 -64.90 14.18
C GLU A 865 2.12 -63.99 15.45
N PRO A 866 0.98 -63.53 16.04
CA PRO A 866 0.90 -62.74 17.30
C PRO A 866 0.40 -63.54 18.54
N ALA A 867 0.58 -62.97 19.75
CA ALA A 867 -0.08 -63.38 21.02
C ALA A 867 -0.03 -62.21 22.05
N THR A 868 -1.13 -61.54 22.38
CA THR A 868 -2.05 -61.76 23.54
C THR A 868 -1.43 -61.65 24.94
N ASP A 869 -1.82 -60.63 25.72
CA ASP A 869 -2.58 -60.82 26.98
C ASP A 869 -3.11 -59.51 27.60
N GLU A 870 -4.28 -59.61 28.23
CA GLU A 870 -5.03 -58.64 29.06
C GLU A 870 -5.61 -59.44 30.25
N PRO A 871 -6.27 -58.88 31.29
CA PRO A 871 -6.15 -57.56 31.93
C PRO A 871 -6.02 -57.69 33.48
N ALA A 872 -5.91 -56.57 34.22
CA ALA A 872 -6.28 -56.52 35.65
C ALA A 872 -6.54 -55.09 36.19
N GLU A 873 -7.79 -54.82 36.56
CA GLU A 873 -8.24 -53.81 37.55
C GLU A 873 -8.34 -54.47 38.96
N PRO A 874 -8.69 -53.83 40.12
CA PRO A 874 -9.63 -52.68 40.26
C PRO A 874 -9.38 -51.65 41.42
N ALA A 875 -10.29 -50.66 41.50
CA ALA A 875 -10.77 -49.95 42.71
C ALA A 875 -9.84 -48.92 43.43
N GLU A 876 -10.32 -47.86 44.11
CA GLU A 876 -11.68 -47.34 44.36
C GLU A 876 -11.69 -45.82 44.70
N GLN A 877 -12.85 -45.18 44.46
CA GLN A 877 -13.44 -43.93 45.01
C GLN A 877 -12.70 -43.08 46.07
N ALA A 878 -12.74 -41.74 45.93
CA ALA A 878 -13.60 -40.85 46.76
C ALA A 878 -13.45 -39.35 46.42
N ASP A 879 -14.58 -38.67 46.21
CA ASP A 879 -14.79 -37.21 46.41
C ASP A 879 -15.53 -37.04 47.76
N PRO A 880 -15.39 -35.93 48.51
CA PRO A 880 -16.46 -34.93 48.43
C PRO A 880 -16.08 -33.44 48.70
N ALA A 881 -16.64 -32.57 47.87
CA ALA A 881 -17.47 -31.40 48.22
C ALA A 881 -16.95 -30.25 49.12
N ALA A 882 -16.88 -29.07 48.49
CA ALA A 882 -17.53 -27.80 48.87
C ALA A 882 -17.42 -27.21 50.31
N THR A 883 -16.99 -25.93 50.37
CA THR A 883 -17.66 -24.89 51.20
C THR A 883 -17.32 -23.49 50.66
N ALA A 884 -18.14 -22.49 51.01
CA ALA A 884 -18.13 -21.15 50.43
C ALA A 884 -17.75 -20.04 51.43
N GLY A 885 -17.41 -18.86 50.90
CA GLY A 885 -17.17 -17.61 51.64
C GLY A 885 -15.71 -17.38 52.04
N GLY A 886 -15.18 -16.15 52.05
CA GLY A 886 -15.79 -14.88 51.64
C GLY A 886 -14.93 -13.68 52.03
N GLU A 887 -15.31 -12.51 51.53
CA GLU A 887 -14.92 -11.15 51.95
C GLU A 887 -13.46 -10.68 51.74
N ALA A 888 -13.35 -9.39 51.42
CA ALA A 888 -12.12 -8.65 51.13
C ALA A 888 -11.54 -8.00 52.39
N ILE A 889 -10.23 -7.79 52.42
CA ILE A 889 -9.58 -6.72 53.22
C ILE A 889 -8.49 -6.04 52.36
N ASP A 890 -8.34 -4.75 52.65
CA ASP A 890 -7.62 -3.67 51.98
C ASP A 890 -6.11 -3.54 52.39
N ALA A 891 -5.42 -2.54 51.81
CA ALA A 891 -4.05 -2.04 52.07
C ALA A 891 -2.86 -2.92 51.57
N ALA A 892 -1.91 -2.48 50.73
CA ALA A 892 -1.16 -1.20 50.53
C ALA A 892 0.26 -1.20 51.18
N ASP A 893 1.25 -0.70 50.41
CA ASP A 893 2.61 -0.26 50.78
C ASP A 893 3.60 -1.31 51.39
N ALA A 894 4.86 -1.48 50.97
CA ALA A 894 5.80 -0.66 50.18
C ALA A 894 7.17 -1.40 49.97
N VAL A 895 8.14 -0.72 49.33
CA VAL A 895 9.61 -0.99 49.29
C VAL A 895 10.02 -2.16 48.36
N ALA A 896 10.62 -2.00 47.17
CA ALA A 896 11.72 -1.15 46.66
C ALA A 896 13.16 -1.65 46.94
N ALA A 897 14.01 -1.60 45.89
CA ALA A 897 15.46 -1.80 45.85
C ALA A 897 16.03 -3.24 45.94
N SER A 898 16.52 -3.74 44.79
CA SER A 898 17.78 -4.49 44.70
C SER A 898 18.39 -4.35 43.29
N GLU A 899 19.30 -3.38 43.13
CA GLU A 899 20.20 -3.28 41.98
C GLU A 899 21.59 -3.88 42.33
N GLN A 900 22.30 -4.36 41.30
CA GLN A 900 23.75 -4.63 41.25
C GLN A 900 24.35 -5.81 42.05
N GLU A 901 24.65 -6.90 41.34
CA GLU A 901 25.91 -7.67 41.42
C GLU A 901 26.09 -8.44 40.08
N GLN A 902 26.64 -7.84 39.02
CA GLN A 902 28.06 -7.68 38.68
C GLN A 902 28.80 -8.96 38.20
N ASP A 903 28.92 -9.06 36.87
CA ASP A 903 30.01 -9.62 36.04
C ASP A 903 30.52 -11.08 36.12
N ARG A 904 30.86 -11.55 34.90
CA ARG A 904 31.76 -12.66 34.50
C ARG A 904 31.28 -14.12 34.68
N LYS A 905 30.98 -14.74 33.52
CA LYS A 905 31.97 -15.60 32.84
C LYS A 905 31.69 -15.80 31.35
N GLU A 906 32.76 -16.05 30.60
CA GLU A 906 32.81 -16.17 29.14
C GLU A 906 32.30 -17.54 28.65
N GLN A 907 31.46 -17.54 27.60
CA GLN A 907 31.71 -18.28 26.36
C GLN A 907 30.86 -17.75 25.20
#